data_AF-I1BT21-F1
#
_entry.id   AF-I1BT21-F1
#
_cell.length_a   1.000
_cell.length_b   1.000
_cell.length_c   1.000
_cell.angle_alpha   90.00
_cell.angle_beta   90.00
_cell.angle_gamma   90.00
#
_symmetry.space_group_name_H-M   'P 1'
#
loop_
_entity.id
_entity.type
_entity.pdbx_description
1 polymer ?
#
loop_
_entity_poly.entity_id
_entity_poly.type
_entity_poly.pdbx_seq_one_letter_code
_entity_poly.pdbx_strand_id
1 'polypeptide(L)'
;MTRSQKKPASAGSSRSTLRSKTVPSLFAKQKSTASKRRVQQEEVSSDEEQDDELDSSDSSGSDYDSDVGTKKSSRKRQKTKEKTRRGKGATNITVSTSSQLLEPISQSQPEQQESLYDKIVDATCNVEELVSQWIERYNEDRETSLRELVNFVLRCSGCSMAITAVAFNEEDGSVEALQELQQELVKLFFAELIDQTQHEAIYDGMLIETLQNWLTTMSSSTYRPFRHTATVVALKLISALCIVGENTKDESVVATRQLNAEQKKGGNSRNTQKLRLLKQKCTTVERKLKDIQEFLGDFFNSIFVHRSRDVESVIRTECIKELCHWMCTFKSFFVDNAYLRFLGWAFNDQNANVRSEAVKSMASLYRIEDIANKLSAFTNRFKSRIEEMALYDVDINVRVHTIHLCSTLFKSNVQILSEEGQMKLSSMIASNIPRVRKSVAPFVKAIMETNFITPLKNEVSGAASKTRGRGRKTNTTTAPTVNINQTWVVFKSFAAFLVQQSTSILEQETNNESGTDNMQVDLSSLTNALIEKRSTIITDVVETLWGHISELQDYQAMCDYLIRDHSRSLGQQTDDQMDVGEIEECYRLSEEEEVVLVNALVACLNTAVERGLDKNLTEVKDKKHPDKSILEENKKEISRYLVEAFPKLLSRHTDDASKMTQLVSVPTLMDLNAYVELRAEGEYEKLIQTLVNVYQNAMLKDLVVNCAESLQHLSKATYLSEVNDPRLASLREVVVGQVREVCSGKDLVTTRYSTALIHSISVNMLRLAHLISFTDPTTIMDDAQGMSMNVLDYVGALVDRAAFGYEKEKNIAQFAMVVLSRYIMWKCNSLSYSSEAAALIERRRDWVIDKFTELVVAADVSPLPEIRASAFGYLVDIYWLFSSDLFDSHNLARLKTKCPATLQQSCAQYVENQINSLKALEDENSKLKETEKTAQKDIILQIITSFSRGILMNVFDISYATTLLEQYGSSYSAEADEIIKALVTEYEADLITGEVAADGICRSYMEALKRSFTKNVNDSWRSIDKTLKLARLEAGSLRKADQVDVARKVPPHVVCERIHLDGISFALAKAREAYDNNKDDEKDNALKFFKILAVFGKDLARARDIAKIRNHLEDCLKDNGLTVEENKKEWEHYINYIKTIDDVLKKKGLRYDSTKRANNAETPAAHAFDDIMEDLGDLGDLSGNVNKRPLGETEMDIDEEGTTKRSRNL
;
A
#
# COMPACT_ATOMS: atom_id res chain seq x y z
N MET A 1 -0.06 -39.15 -51.61
CA MET A 1 -1.02 -39.02 -52.73
C MET A 1 -1.14 -37.55 -53.07
N THR A 2 -0.71 -37.20 -54.30
CA THR A 2 -1.13 -36.07 -55.18
C THR A 2 -1.28 -34.66 -54.59
N ARG A 3 -0.69 -33.55 -55.08
CA ARG A 3 0.15 -33.20 -56.25
C ARG A 3 0.45 -31.68 -56.10
N SER A 4 1.69 -31.25 -55.84
CA SER A 4 2.62 -30.56 -56.75
C SER A 4 2.29 -29.12 -57.26
N GLN A 5 3.27 -28.22 -57.06
CA GLN A 5 3.67 -27.05 -57.89
C GLN A 5 2.82 -25.75 -57.82
N LYS A 6 3.33 -24.51 -57.79
CA LYS A 6 4.54 -23.88 -58.37
C LYS A 6 4.75 -22.45 -57.76
N LYS A 7 6.02 -21.99 -57.66
CA LYS A 7 6.45 -20.56 -57.68
C LYS A 7 6.63 -20.13 -59.16
N PRO A 8 6.56 -18.82 -59.56
CA PRO A 8 7.65 -17.84 -59.39
C PRO A 8 7.22 -16.36 -59.17
N ALA A 9 8.22 -15.48 -59.07
CA ALA A 9 8.22 -14.08 -58.61
C ALA A 9 7.82 -13.00 -59.64
N SER A 10 7.46 -11.79 -59.18
CA SER A 10 8.01 -10.49 -59.66
C SER A 10 7.42 -9.27 -58.91
N ALA A 11 8.22 -8.19 -58.85
CA ALA A 11 8.02 -6.93 -58.12
C ALA A 11 6.84 -6.05 -58.59
N GLY A 12 6.36 -5.17 -57.69
CA GLY A 12 5.47 -4.05 -58.00
C GLY A 12 5.14 -3.20 -56.76
N SER A 13 5.71 -2.00 -56.69
CA SER A 13 5.37 -0.94 -55.74
C SER A 13 3.93 -0.47 -55.94
N SER A 14 3.13 -0.35 -54.87
CA SER A 14 1.91 0.47 -54.84
C SER A 14 1.45 0.78 -53.41
N ARG A 15 1.05 2.04 -53.23
CA ARG A 15 0.63 2.75 -52.03
C ARG A 15 -0.89 2.65 -51.91
N SER A 16 -1.49 2.17 -50.80
CA SER A 16 -2.88 2.55 -50.44
C SER A 16 -3.29 2.29 -48.98
N THR A 17 -4.04 3.28 -48.47
CA THR A 17 -5.18 3.21 -47.52
C THR A 17 -4.95 2.88 -46.04
N LEU A 18 -4.85 3.94 -45.24
CA LEU A 18 -5.17 3.98 -43.80
C LEU A 18 -6.66 3.67 -43.59
N ARG A 19 -6.93 2.68 -42.74
CA ARG A 19 -8.27 2.23 -42.34
C ARG A 19 -8.75 3.08 -41.15
N SER A 20 -9.97 3.60 -41.21
CA SER A 20 -10.65 4.28 -40.11
C SER A 20 -10.79 3.35 -38.89
N LYS A 21 -10.51 3.87 -37.69
CA LYS A 21 -10.64 3.14 -36.42
C LYS A 21 -12.00 3.45 -35.80
N THR A 22 -12.77 2.42 -35.47
CA THR A 22 -14.07 2.52 -34.78
C THR A 22 -13.90 2.59 -33.25
N VAL A 23 -14.75 3.38 -32.60
CA VAL A 23 -14.83 3.68 -31.14
C VAL A 23 -14.75 2.48 -30.18
N PRO A 24 -15.20 1.25 -30.51
CA PRO A 24 -15.13 0.12 -29.56
C PRO A 24 -13.73 -0.36 -29.18
N SER A 25 -12.65 0.04 -29.86
CA SER A 25 -11.29 -0.39 -29.50
C SER A 25 -10.67 0.38 -28.32
N LEU A 26 -11.30 1.46 -27.85
CA LEU A 26 -10.80 2.30 -26.74
C LEU A 26 -11.32 1.85 -25.36
N PHE A 27 -12.36 1.00 -25.29
CA PHE A 27 -13.06 0.66 -24.04
C PHE A 27 -12.77 -0.75 -23.48
N ALA A 28 -11.83 -1.51 -24.02
CA ALA A 28 -11.62 -2.92 -23.64
C ALA A 28 -10.60 -3.19 -22.49
N LYS A 29 -10.01 -2.19 -21.83
CA LYS A 29 -9.17 -2.41 -20.64
C LYS A 29 -9.37 -1.32 -19.59
N GLN A 30 -10.42 -1.45 -18.77
CA GLN A 30 -10.48 -0.97 -17.38
C GLN A 30 -11.77 -1.47 -16.69
N LYS A 31 -11.75 -2.73 -16.24
CA LYS A 31 -12.55 -3.15 -15.10
C LYS A 31 -11.59 -3.55 -13.99
N SER A 32 -11.27 -2.60 -13.12
CA SER A 32 -10.73 -2.89 -11.79
C SER A 32 -11.64 -2.19 -10.77
N THR A 33 -12.24 -3.03 -9.95
CA THR A 33 -13.12 -2.79 -8.80
C THR A 33 -12.77 -1.56 -7.96
N ALA A 34 -13.67 -0.58 -7.92
CA ALA A 34 -13.64 0.53 -6.96
C ALA A 34 -14.43 0.15 -5.69
N SER A 35 -13.69 -0.12 -4.62
CA SER A 35 -14.20 -0.25 -3.26
C SER A 35 -14.39 1.15 -2.65
N LYS A 36 -15.57 1.42 -2.10
CA LYS A 36 -15.93 2.71 -1.49
C LYS A 36 -15.08 2.95 -0.23
N ARG A 37 -14.11 3.88 -0.29
CA ARG A 37 -13.52 4.52 0.90
C ARG A 37 -14.31 5.78 1.25
N ARG A 38 -14.83 5.80 2.48
CA ARG A 38 -15.56 6.89 3.12
C ARG A 38 -14.52 7.76 3.82
N VAL A 39 -14.30 8.98 3.32
CA VAL A 39 -13.50 10.00 4.00
C VAL A 39 -14.34 10.55 5.16
N GLN A 40 -13.80 10.46 6.38
CA GLN A 40 -14.31 11.16 7.55
C GLN A 40 -13.78 12.60 7.48
N GLN A 41 -14.69 13.57 7.48
CA GLN A 41 -14.39 14.97 7.76
C GLN A 41 -14.05 15.09 9.24
N GLU A 42 -12.83 15.52 9.55
CA GLU A 42 -12.49 16.10 10.85
C GLU A 42 -12.92 17.58 10.81
N GLU A 43 -13.88 17.92 11.68
CA GLU A 43 -14.20 19.31 12.02
C GLU A 43 -13.10 19.82 12.94
N VAL A 44 -12.27 20.73 12.44
CA VAL A 44 -11.37 21.55 13.26
C VAL A 44 -12.12 22.84 13.57
N SER A 45 -12.35 23.10 14.86
CA SER A 45 -12.84 24.38 15.35
C SER A 45 -11.72 25.41 15.23
N SER A 46 -11.95 26.47 14.46
CA SER A 46 -11.10 27.65 14.44
C SER A 46 -11.55 28.59 15.55
N ASP A 47 -10.75 28.68 16.60
CA ASP A 47 -10.79 29.77 17.56
C ASP A 47 -10.31 31.07 16.88
N GLU A 48 -11.01 32.15 17.19
CA GLU A 48 -10.72 33.51 16.75
C GLU A 48 -9.49 34.05 17.51
N GLU A 49 -8.41 34.35 16.80
CA GLU A 49 -7.39 35.29 17.29
C GLU A 49 -7.19 36.42 16.27
N GLN A 50 -7.16 37.62 16.85
CA GLN A 50 -7.13 38.93 16.21
C GLN A 50 -5.79 39.16 15.49
N ASP A 51 -5.86 39.49 14.20
CA ASP A 51 -4.74 40.14 13.51
C ASP A 51 -4.98 41.65 13.49
N ASP A 52 -4.03 42.36 14.09
CA ASP A 52 -3.87 43.81 14.07
C ASP A 52 -3.56 44.30 12.64
N GLU A 53 -4.29 45.33 12.22
CA GLU A 53 -4.04 46.09 11.00
C GLU A 53 -2.70 46.86 11.08
N LEU A 54 -1.89 46.79 10.03
CA LEU A 54 -1.01 47.90 9.65
C LEU A 54 -1.19 48.25 8.16
N ASP A 55 -1.76 49.43 8.03
CA ASP A 55 -2.16 50.25 6.90
C ASP A 55 -0.97 50.72 6.03
N SER A 56 -1.19 50.79 4.72
CA SER A 56 -0.76 51.96 3.95
C SER A 56 -1.64 52.15 2.70
N SER A 57 -2.68 52.97 2.85
CA SER A 57 -2.90 54.25 2.14
C SER A 57 -2.55 54.34 0.64
N ASP A 58 -3.30 55.02 -0.22
CA ASP A 58 -4.56 55.77 -0.15
C ASP A 58 -4.82 56.25 -1.61
N SER A 59 -6.08 56.36 -2.03
CA SER A 59 -6.67 57.67 -2.36
C SER A 59 -7.81 57.62 -3.39
N SER A 60 -8.88 58.28 -2.93
CA SER A 60 -9.99 58.94 -3.63
C SER A 60 -11.16 58.04 -4.05
N GLY A 61 -12.39 58.28 -3.61
CA GLY A 61 -12.94 59.37 -2.78
C GLY A 61 -14.43 59.52 -3.06
N SER A 62 -15.14 60.00 -2.03
CA SER A 62 -16.53 60.49 -1.93
C SER A 62 -17.68 59.47 -1.89
N ASP A 63 -18.11 59.10 -0.67
CA ASP A 63 -19.23 59.73 0.07
C ASP A 63 -20.41 60.30 -0.75
N TYR A 64 -21.69 60.27 -0.33
CA TYR A 64 -22.28 60.36 1.00
C TYR A 64 -23.79 59.98 0.92
N ASP A 65 -24.28 59.37 2.00
CA ASP A 65 -25.58 59.63 2.69
C ASP A 65 -26.93 59.40 1.97
N SER A 66 -28.06 59.16 2.64
CA SER A 66 -28.46 58.66 3.97
C SER A 66 -29.99 58.84 4.02
N ASP A 67 -30.72 57.92 4.67
CA ASP A 67 -31.87 58.17 5.57
C ASP A 67 -32.61 56.85 5.78
N VAL A 68 -32.54 56.19 6.95
CA VAL A 68 -33.16 56.49 8.26
C VAL A 68 -34.67 56.15 8.28
N GLY A 69 -35.08 55.37 9.29
CA GLY A 69 -36.39 55.65 9.92
C GLY A 69 -37.29 54.54 10.46
N THR A 70 -36.82 53.79 11.47
CA THR A 70 -37.55 53.56 12.76
C THR A 70 -38.86 52.74 12.89
N LYS A 71 -38.76 51.76 13.82
CA LYS A 71 -39.58 51.48 15.04
C LYS A 71 -40.86 50.60 15.01
N LYS A 72 -40.70 49.41 15.62
CA LYS A 72 -41.43 48.78 16.76
C LYS A 72 -42.97 48.89 16.86
N SER A 73 -43.65 47.74 16.99
CA SER A 73 -44.58 47.41 18.09
C SER A 73 -45.11 45.96 17.99
N SER A 74 -45.43 45.38 19.15
CA SER A 74 -45.68 43.96 19.43
C SER A 74 -47.18 43.60 19.53
N ARG A 75 -47.54 42.35 19.21
CA ARG A 75 -48.61 41.61 19.92
C ARG A 75 -48.54 40.09 19.68
N LYS A 76 -48.54 39.33 20.77
CA LYS A 76 -48.56 37.86 20.86
C LYS A 76 -49.87 37.25 20.33
N ARG A 77 -49.78 36.09 19.66
CA ARG A 77 -50.78 35.01 19.76
C ARG A 77 -50.17 33.61 19.53
N GLN A 78 -50.61 32.72 20.42
CA GLN A 78 -50.51 31.26 20.58
C GLN A 78 -49.97 30.32 19.47
N LYS A 79 -49.24 29.29 19.97
CA LYS A 79 -49.24 27.81 19.68
C LYS A 79 -49.44 27.40 18.22
N THR A 80 -48.56 26.61 17.58
CA THR A 80 -48.22 25.20 17.89
C THR A 80 -46.89 24.81 17.21
N LYS A 81 -46.05 24.03 17.91
CA LYS A 81 -44.84 23.40 17.34
C LYS A 81 -45.20 22.01 16.84
N GLU A 82 -45.08 21.80 15.54
CA GLU A 82 -45.06 20.47 14.93
C GLU A 82 -43.60 20.13 14.58
N LYS A 83 -43.11 19.02 15.12
CA LYS A 83 -41.82 18.39 14.78
C LYS A 83 -42.14 17.00 14.26
N THR A 84 -41.93 16.77 12.98
CA THR A 84 -41.80 15.43 12.38
C THR A 84 -40.39 15.28 11.79
N ARG A 85 -39.77 14.14 12.10
CA ARG A 85 -38.59 13.58 11.42
C ARG A 85 -39.09 12.71 10.27
N ARG A 86 -38.52 12.88 9.07
CA ARG A 86 -37.87 11.85 8.19
C ARG A 86 -38.07 12.16 6.71
N GLY A 87 -36.99 12.06 5.95
CA GLY A 87 -37.03 11.86 4.51
C GLY A 87 -35.88 12.53 3.78
N LYS A 88 -34.84 11.75 3.45
CA LYS A 88 -34.03 12.03 2.26
C LYS A 88 -34.95 11.81 1.06
N GLY A 89 -35.48 12.89 0.52
CA GLY A 89 -36.15 12.96 -0.77
C GLY A 89 -35.61 14.21 -1.44
N ALA A 90 -35.36 14.12 -2.75
CA ALA A 90 -34.99 15.26 -3.56
C ALA A 90 -35.95 16.43 -3.28
N THR A 91 -35.40 17.62 -3.02
CA THR A 91 -36.17 18.85 -3.04
C THR A 91 -36.52 19.15 -4.49
N ASN A 92 -37.67 18.65 -4.97
CA ASN A 92 -38.34 19.26 -6.11
C ASN A 92 -38.72 20.68 -5.68
N ILE A 93 -38.04 21.67 -6.27
CA ILE A 93 -38.58 23.03 -6.33
C ILE A 93 -39.83 22.94 -7.20
N THR A 94 -41.02 22.98 -6.60
CA THR A 94 -42.24 23.27 -7.36
C THR A 94 -42.22 24.74 -7.77
N VAL A 95 -41.78 24.99 -9.01
CA VAL A 95 -42.02 26.24 -9.70
C VAL A 95 -43.49 26.28 -10.10
N SER A 96 -44.20 27.34 -9.73
CA SER A 96 -45.56 27.62 -10.20
C SER A 96 -45.60 27.61 -11.73
N THR A 97 -46.63 27.00 -12.30
CA THR A 97 -46.90 26.81 -13.74
C THR A 97 -47.19 28.13 -14.50
N SER A 98 -46.37 29.16 -14.29
CA SER A 98 -46.59 30.51 -14.79
C SER A 98 -45.30 31.31 -15.04
N SER A 99 -44.17 30.66 -15.34
CA SER A 99 -42.99 31.33 -15.91
C SER A 99 -43.07 31.26 -17.45
N GLN A 100 -42.93 32.40 -18.14
CA GLN A 100 -42.88 32.48 -19.61
C GLN A 100 -41.47 32.19 -20.18
N LEU A 101 -40.49 31.90 -19.31
CA LEU A 101 -39.06 31.88 -19.67
C LEU A 101 -38.42 30.48 -19.78
N LEU A 102 -38.98 29.47 -19.12
CA LEU A 102 -38.46 28.08 -19.16
C LEU A 102 -39.60 27.09 -19.32
N GLU A 103 -39.39 26.05 -20.13
CA GLU A 103 -40.37 24.99 -20.36
C GLU A 103 -39.84 23.61 -19.89
N PRO A 104 -40.65 22.81 -19.15
CA PRO A 104 -40.30 21.43 -18.82
C PRO A 104 -40.40 20.56 -20.07
N ILE A 105 -39.36 19.75 -20.31
CA ILE A 105 -39.30 18.85 -21.46
C ILE A 105 -40.32 17.73 -21.25
N SER A 106 -41.50 17.88 -21.82
CA SER A 106 -42.61 16.93 -21.66
C SER A 106 -42.30 15.63 -22.40
N GLN A 107 -42.23 14.49 -21.69
CA GLN A 107 -42.18 13.14 -22.27
C GLN A 107 -43.50 12.71 -22.96
N SER A 108 -44.34 13.66 -23.38
CA SER A 108 -45.69 13.38 -23.88
C SER A 108 -46.11 14.35 -24.99
N GLN A 109 -45.30 14.47 -26.04
CA GLN A 109 -45.76 14.81 -27.40
C GLN A 109 -44.97 13.98 -28.42
N PRO A 110 -45.60 13.04 -29.14
CA PRO A 110 -44.92 12.07 -30.01
C PRO A 110 -44.52 12.60 -31.41
N GLU A 111 -44.53 13.92 -31.66
CA GLU A 111 -44.32 14.48 -33.01
C GLU A 111 -43.23 15.56 -33.14
N GLN A 112 -42.34 15.76 -32.15
CA GLN A 112 -41.17 16.63 -32.31
C GLN A 112 -39.85 15.83 -32.33
N GLN A 113 -38.97 16.20 -33.28
CA GLN A 113 -37.65 15.63 -33.54
C GLN A 113 -36.87 15.35 -32.24
N GLU A 114 -36.21 14.18 -32.17
CA GLU A 114 -35.22 13.87 -31.13
C GLU A 114 -34.21 15.02 -30.98
N SER A 115 -33.98 15.47 -29.75
CA SER A 115 -33.09 16.61 -29.48
C SER A 115 -31.62 16.24 -29.73
N LEU A 116 -30.77 17.24 -29.96
CA LEU A 116 -29.33 17.06 -30.15
C LEU A 116 -28.66 16.23 -29.02
N TYR A 117 -29.13 16.37 -27.78
CA TYR A 117 -28.65 15.57 -26.64
C TYR A 117 -29.03 14.09 -26.77
N ASP A 118 -30.29 13.80 -27.09
CA ASP A 118 -30.80 12.42 -27.17
C ASP A 118 -30.08 11.66 -28.30
N LYS A 119 -29.83 12.34 -29.42
CA LYS A 119 -29.08 11.80 -30.56
C LYS A 119 -27.61 11.51 -30.24
N ILE A 120 -26.96 12.31 -29.40
CA ILE A 120 -25.54 12.14 -29.06
C ILE A 120 -25.32 11.06 -27.99
N VAL A 121 -26.32 10.82 -27.13
CA VAL A 121 -26.29 9.75 -26.11
C VAL A 121 -26.42 8.36 -26.72
N ASP A 122 -26.98 8.24 -27.93
CA ASP A 122 -26.99 6.98 -28.68
C ASP A 122 -25.56 6.55 -29.08
N ALA A 123 -25.16 5.35 -28.64
CA ALA A 123 -23.85 4.76 -28.91
C ALA A 123 -23.57 4.50 -30.42
N THR A 124 -24.59 4.60 -31.28
CA THR A 124 -24.48 4.43 -32.73
C THR A 124 -24.37 5.75 -33.51
N CYS A 125 -24.40 6.89 -32.82
CA CYS A 125 -24.40 8.21 -33.44
C CYS A 125 -23.09 8.53 -34.18
N ASN A 126 -23.22 8.97 -35.44
CA ASN A 126 -22.12 9.56 -36.19
C ASN A 126 -22.09 11.07 -35.93
N VAL A 127 -21.12 11.51 -35.12
CA VAL A 127 -20.99 12.91 -34.68
C VAL A 127 -20.75 13.85 -35.87
N GLU A 128 -19.98 13.42 -36.88
CA GLU A 128 -19.68 14.21 -38.08
C GLU A 128 -20.95 14.50 -38.89
N GLU A 129 -21.78 13.47 -39.09
CA GLU A 129 -23.06 13.57 -39.81
C GLU A 129 -24.08 14.43 -39.05
N LEU A 130 -24.14 14.28 -37.71
CA LEU A 130 -25.04 15.05 -36.88
C LEU A 130 -24.68 16.55 -36.86
N VAL A 131 -23.38 16.87 -36.82
CA VAL A 131 -22.89 18.25 -36.91
C VAL A 131 -23.22 18.84 -38.29
N SER A 132 -23.02 18.09 -39.38
CA SER A 132 -23.39 18.55 -40.73
C SER A 132 -24.88 18.86 -40.83
N GLN A 133 -25.75 17.99 -40.31
CA GLN A 133 -27.20 18.21 -40.28
C GLN A 133 -27.60 19.40 -39.40
N TRP A 134 -26.86 19.68 -38.32
CA TRP A 134 -27.08 20.87 -37.51
C TRP A 134 -26.64 22.14 -38.24
N ILE A 135 -25.52 22.11 -38.97
CA ILE A 135 -25.03 23.24 -39.79
C ILE A 135 -26.02 23.58 -40.90
N GLU A 136 -26.59 22.58 -41.58
CA GLU A 136 -27.64 22.81 -42.58
C GLU A 136 -28.84 23.54 -41.97
N ARG A 137 -29.33 23.08 -40.81
CA ARG A 137 -30.41 23.75 -40.08
C ARG A 137 -30.03 25.15 -39.58
N TYR A 138 -28.78 25.35 -39.16
CA TYR A 138 -28.28 26.66 -38.76
C TYR A 138 -28.26 27.65 -39.92
N ASN A 139 -27.93 27.20 -41.13
CA ASN A 139 -27.96 28.03 -42.33
C ASN A 139 -29.40 28.40 -42.76
N GLU A 140 -30.38 27.56 -42.43
CA GLU A 140 -31.82 27.80 -42.69
C GLU A 140 -32.45 28.73 -41.63
N ASP A 141 -32.25 28.43 -40.35
CA ASP A 141 -32.75 29.20 -39.21
C ASP A 141 -31.69 29.25 -38.08
N ARG A 142 -31.00 30.38 -38.01
CA ARG A 142 -29.89 30.62 -37.08
C ARG A 142 -30.36 30.67 -35.63
N GLU A 143 -31.50 31.31 -35.36
CA GLU A 143 -31.98 31.57 -34.01
C GLU A 143 -32.45 30.27 -33.34
N THR A 144 -33.26 29.49 -34.06
CA THR A 144 -33.75 28.21 -33.57
C THR A 144 -32.62 27.20 -33.35
N SER A 145 -31.63 27.16 -34.25
CA SER A 145 -30.50 26.23 -34.17
C SER A 145 -29.52 26.59 -33.05
N LEU A 146 -29.27 27.89 -32.80
CA LEU A 146 -28.46 28.34 -31.65
C LEU A 146 -29.15 28.04 -30.32
N ARG A 147 -30.48 28.23 -30.24
CA ARG A 147 -31.25 27.85 -29.06
C ARG A 147 -31.17 26.35 -28.79
N GLU A 148 -31.23 25.51 -29.83
CA GLU A 148 -31.02 24.05 -29.71
C GLU A 148 -29.62 23.72 -29.18
N LEU A 149 -28.58 24.43 -29.65
CA LEU A 149 -27.20 24.25 -29.20
C LEU A 149 -26.97 24.69 -27.74
N VAL A 150 -27.54 25.83 -27.32
CA VAL A 150 -27.50 26.27 -25.92
C VAL A 150 -28.27 25.29 -25.02
N ASN A 151 -29.45 24.83 -25.46
CA ASN A 151 -30.20 23.80 -24.75
C ASN A 151 -29.45 22.45 -24.71
N PHE A 152 -28.62 22.13 -25.70
CA PHE A 152 -27.72 20.97 -25.63
C PHE A 152 -26.66 21.13 -24.54
N VAL A 153 -26.03 22.30 -24.40
CA VAL A 153 -25.08 22.56 -23.29
C VAL A 153 -25.78 22.48 -21.93
N LEU A 154 -27.01 23.00 -21.82
CA LEU A 154 -27.85 22.88 -20.63
C LEU A 154 -28.22 21.42 -20.33
N ARG A 155 -28.56 20.64 -21.37
CA ARG A 155 -28.82 19.19 -21.31
C ARG A 155 -27.58 18.31 -21.18
N CYS A 156 -26.38 18.89 -21.18
CA CYS A 156 -25.18 18.19 -20.74
C CYS A 156 -24.69 18.63 -19.34
N SER A 157 -25.25 19.71 -18.78
CA SER A 157 -24.85 20.30 -17.48
C SER A 157 -25.89 20.25 -16.35
N GLY A 158 -27.19 20.16 -16.65
CA GLY A 158 -28.14 19.62 -15.67
C GLY A 158 -29.61 19.56 -15.89
N CYS A 159 -30.00 20.46 -16.76
CA CYS A 159 -31.34 20.88 -16.85
C CYS A 159 -32.25 19.82 -17.49
N SER A 160 -33.33 19.49 -16.79
CA SER A 160 -34.55 18.90 -17.36
C SER A 160 -35.49 19.95 -17.98
N MET A 161 -35.06 21.22 -18.03
CA MET A 161 -35.81 22.34 -18.59
C MET A 161 -35.09 22.88 -19.84
N ALA A 162 -35.85 23.45 -20.78
CA ALA A 162 -35.33 24.10 -21.98
C ALA A 162 -35.65 25.60 -21.98
N ILE A 163 -34.77 26.39 -22.61
CA ILE A 163 -34.97 27.83 -22.85
C ILE A 163 -36.01 28.00 -23.97
N THR A 164 -37.03 28.82 -23.72
CA THR A 164 -38.07 29.18 -24.68
C THR A 164 -37.54 30.19 -25.72
N ALA A 165 -38.16 30.27 -26.90
CA ALA A 165 -37.76 31.25 -27.93
C ALA A 165 -37.85 32.72 -27.45
N VAL A 166 -38.73 33.00 -26.48
CA VAL A 166 -38.88 34.33 -25.89
C VAL A 166 -37.69 34.67 -24.97
N ALA A 167 -37.25 33.72 -24.13
CA ALA A 167 -36.14 33.92 -23.21
C ALA A 167 -34.76 33.92 -23.90
N PHE A 168 -34.62 33.29 -25.07
CA PHE A 168 -33.39 33.33 -25.85
C PHE A 168 -33.08 34.74 -26.41
N ASN A 169 -34.10 35.60 -26.54
CA ASN A 169 -34.00 36.93 -27.11
C ASN A 169 -33.94 38.07 -26.07
N GLU A 170 -33.95 37.76 -24.78
CA GLU A 170 -33.86 38.74 -23.67
C GLU A 170 -32.52 38.59 -22.93
N GLU A 171 -31.79 39.71 -22.71
CA GLU A 171 -30.40 39.76 -22.22
C GLU A 171 -30.16 39.23 -20.77
N ASP A 172 -31.22 39.01 -19.97
CA ASP A 172 -31.11 38.77 -18.51
C ASP A 172 -31.58 37.38 -18.00
N GLY A 173 -31.86 36.41 -18.87
CA GLY A 173 -32.46 35.11 -18.49
C GLY A 173 -31.52 34.00 -17.94
N SER A 174 -30.25 34.29 -17.66
CA SER A 174 -29.18 33.28 -17.56
C SER A 174 -28.96 32.65 -16.16
N VAL A 175 -29.61 33.14 -15.11
CA VAL A 175 -29.16 32.90 -13.71
C VAL A 175 -29.88 31.74 -12.99
N GLU A 176 -31.11 31.35 -13.38
CA GLU A 176 -31.94 30.42 -12.58
C GLU A 176 -32.10 28.99 -13.12
N ALA A 177 -31.65 28.67 -14.34
CA ALA A 177 -31.84 27.34 -14.96
C ALA A 177 -30.80 26.28 -14.57
N LEU A 178 -29.97 26.57 -13.56
CA LEU A 178 -28.65 25.97 -13.45
C LEU A 178 -28.53 24.85 -12.39
N GLN A 179 -29.21 23.69 -12.53
CA GLN A 179 -29.03 22.53 -11.62
C GLN A 179 -29.07 21.13 -12.32
N GLU A 180 -27.93 20.38 -12.33
CA GLU A 180 -27.73 18.86 -12.34
C GLU A 180 -27.45 17.90 -13.58
N LEU A 181 -26.28 17.83 -14.27
CA LEU A 181 -25.94 16.83 -15.37
C LEU A 181 -24.41 16.55 -15.52
N GLN A 182 -24.08 15.66 -16.47
CA GLN A 182 -22.92 14.78 -16.62
C GLN A 182 -22.28 14.80 -18.06
N GLN A 183 -21.04 14.29 -18.22
CA GLN A 183 -19.92 15.14 -18.68
C GLN A 183 -18.97 14.67 -19.84
N GLU A 184 -19.22 13.59 -20.60
CA GLU A 184 -18.19 13.08 -21.55
C GLU A 184 -18.49 13.21 -23.06
N LEU A 185 -19.76 13.17 -23.50
CA LEU A 185 -20.10 13.20 -24.93
C LEU A 185 -20.01 14.61 -25.58
N VAL A 186 -20.08 15.64 -24.76
CA VAL A 186 -20.02 17.07 -25.14
C VAL A 186 -18.68 17.44 -25.81
N LYS A 187 -17.60 16.81 -25.36
CA LYS A 187 -16.23 17.19 -25.75
C LYS A 187 -15.93 16.92 -27.22
N LEU A 188 -16.49 15.84 -27.78
CA LEU A 188 -16.31 15.49 -29.19
C LEU A 188 -17.15 16.39 -30.11
N PHE A 189 -18.36 16.74 -29.68
CA PHE A 189 -19.28 17.56 -30.46
C PHE A 189 -18.73 18.96 -30.76
N PHE A 190 -18.22 19.67 -29.75
CA PHE A 190 -17.73 21.05 -29.96
C PHE A 190 -16.43 21.12 -30.77
N ALA A 191 -15.58 20.08 -30.70
CA ALA A 191 -14.41 20.01 -31.56
C ALA A 191 -14.81 19.86 -33.03
N GLU A 192 -15.75 18.96 -33.31
CA GLU A 192 -16.31 18.72 -34.65
C GLU A 192 -17.09 19.93 -35.18
N LEU A 193 -17.87 20.60 -34.31
CA LEU A 193 -18.61 21.81 -34.65
C LEU A 193 -17.67 22.90 -35.18
N ILE A 194 -16.58 23.17 -34.46
CA ILE A 194 -15.60 24.20 -34.85
C ILE A 194 -14.88 23.80 -36.14
N ASP A 195 -14.54 22.51 -36.32
CA ASP A 195 -13.89 22.05 -37.54
C ASP A 195 -14.79 22.21 -38.77
N GLN A 196 -16.06 21.80 -38.69
CA GLN A 196 -16.98 21.93 -39.83
C GLN A 196 -17.40 23.38 -40.13
N THR A 197 -17.36 24.26 -39.13
CA THR A 197 -17.73 25.69 -39.29
C THR A 197 -16.55 26.60 -39.62
N GLN A 198 -15.32 26.08 -39.70
CA GLN A 198 -14.07 26.86 -39.81
C GLN A 198 -13.95 27.75 -41.06
N HIS A 199 -14.77 27.53 -42.09
CA HIS A 199 -14.65 28.26 -43.36
C HIS A 199 -15.52 29.53 -43.43
N GLU A 200 -16.63 29.57 -42.69
CA GLU A 200 -17.63 30.64 -42.83
C GLU A 200 -18.34 30.98 -41.52
N ALA A 201 -19.06 30.03 -40.90
CA ALA A 201 -19.96 30.31 -39.78
C ALA A 201 -19.27 30.80 -38.49
N ILE A 202 -17.99 30.49 -38.23
CA ILE A 202 -17.28 31.05 -37.07
C ILE A 202 -16.97 32.55 -37.17
N TYR A 203 -17.05 33.15 -38.37
CA TYR A 203 -16.71 34.55 -38.65
C TYR A 203 -17.94 35.44 -38.85
N ASP A 204 -19.14 34.92 -38.60
CA ASP A 204 -20.39 35.62 -38.89
C ASP A 204 -20.81 36.65 -37.83
N GLY A 205 -20.05 36.75 -36.73
CA GLY A 205 -20.31 37.65 -35.60
C GLY A 205 -21.43 37.18 -34.68
N MET A 206 -22.01 35.99 -34.88
CA MET A 206 -23.13 35.50 -34.08
C MET A 206 -22.75 34.24 -33.30
N LEU A 207 -22.18 33.23 -33.96
CA LEU A 207 -21.96 31.91 -33.36
C LEU A 207 -21.00 31.97 -32.15
N ILE A 208 -19.81 32.54 -32.34
CA ILE A 208 -18.77 32.60 -31.30
C ILE A 208 -19.16 33.57 -30.18
N GLU A 209 -19.71 34.75 -30.52
CA GLU A 209 -20.13 35.75 -29.53
C GLU A 209 -21.23 35.21 -28.61
N THR A 210 -22.23 34.50 -29.18
CA THR A 210 -23.31 33.88 -28.40
C THR A 210 -22.75 32.80 -27.46
N LEU A 211 -21.91 31.90 -27.97
CA LEU A 211 -21.28 30.86 -27.14
C LEU A 211 -20.41 31.46 -26.03
N GLN A 212 -19.66 32.52 -26.34
CA GLN A 212 -18.81 33.21 -25.39
C GLN A 212 -19.62 33.85 -24.26
N ASN A 213 -20.71 34.55 -24.58
CA ASN A 213 -21.57 35.19 -23.57
C ASN A 213 -22.18 34.14 -22.62
N TRP A 214 -22.76 33.08 -23.16
CA TRP A 214 -23.35 32.00 -22.35
C TRP A 214 -22.32 31.26 -21.51
N LEU A 215 -21.19 30.86 -22.09
CA LEU A 215 -20.15 30.13 -21.36
C LEU A 215 -19.47 30.97 -20.30
N THR A 216 -19.27 32.27 -20.56
CA THR A 216 -18.71 33.21 -19.56
C THR A 216 -19.62 33.28 -18.34
N THR A 217 -20.92 33.50 -18.56
CA THR A 217 -21.91 33.58 -17.48
C THR A 217 -22.08 32.26 -16.73
N MET A 218 -22.09 31.12 -17.43
CA MET A 218 -22.16 29.82 -16.77
C MET A 218 -20.88 29.49 -15.98
N SER A 219 -19.71 29.93 -16.47
CA SER A 219 -18.43 29.73 -15.79
C SER A 219 -18.23 30.61 -14.56
N SER A 220 -18.97 31.72 -14.44
CA SER A 220 -18.93 32.61 -13.28
C SER A 220 -19.94 32.21 -12.19
N SER A 221 -20.88 31.30 -12.49
CA SER A 221 -21.87 30.81 -11.53
C SER A 221 -21.26 30.22 -10.26
N THR A 222 -21.88 30.48 -9.11
CA THR A 222 -21.53 29.84 -7.83
C THR A 222 -21.87 28.35 -7.84
N TYR A 223 -22.77 27.92 -8.72
CA TYR A 223 -23.16 26.52 -8.82
C TYR A 223 -22.12 25.68 -9.57
N ARG A 224 -21.52 24.72 -8.85
CA ARG A 224 -20.32 23.99 -9.28
C ARG A 224 -20.47 23.23 -10.60
N PRO A 225 -21.52 22.41 -10.84
CA PRO A 225 -21.65 21.68 -12.12
C PRO A 225 -21.64 22.58 -13.35
N PHE A 226 -22.17 23.78 -13.23
CA PHE A 226 -22.30 24.75 -14.31
C PHE A 226 -20.97 25.43 -14.58
N ARG A 227 -20.35 25.91 -13.51
CA ARG A 227 -19.00 26.43 -13.54
C ARG A 227 -18.02 25.43 -14.16
N HIS A 228 -18.04 24.19 -13.70
CA HIS A 228 -17.17 23.14 -14.21
C HIS A 228 -17.45 22.82 -15.68
N THR A 229 -18.70 22.57 -16.06
CA THR A 229 -19.05 22.12 -17.42
C THR A 229 -18.82 23.22 -18.45
N ALA A 230 -19.23 24.46 -18.15
CA ALA A 230 -18.96 25.60 -19.03
C ALA A 230 -17.46 25.85 -19.20
N THR A 231 -16.68 25.72 -18.12
CA THR A 231 -15.21 25.80 -18.20
C THR A 231 -14.66 24.71 -19.11
N VAL A 232 -15.04 23.45 -18.91
CA VAL A 232 -14.55 22.33 -19.75
C VAL A 232 -14.91 22.53 -21.23
N VAL A 233 -16.14 22.95 -21.53
CA VAL A 233 -16.57 23.24 -22.91
C VAL A 233 -15.75 24.39 -23.49
N ALA A 234 -15.60 25.49 -22.76
CA ALA A 234 -14.79 26.63 -23.19
C ALA A 234 -13.33 26.22 -23.46
N LEU A 235 -12.72 25.44 -22.56
CA LEU A 235 -11.35 24.96 -22.76
C LEU A 235 -11.22 24.12 -24.04
N LYS A 236 -12.21 23.28 -24.35
CA LYS A 236 -12.24 22.47 -25.58
C LYS A 236 -12.49 23.29 -26.84
N LEU A 237 -13.33 24.33 -26.77
CA LEU A 237 -13.49 25.29 -27.85
C LEU A 237 -12.19 26.02 -28.14
N ILE A 238 -11.47 26.48 -27.12
CA ILE A 238 -10.14 27.08 -27.27
C ILE A 238 -9.18 26.06 -27.93
N SER A 239 -9.18 24.79 -27.49
CA SER A 239 -8.36 23.74 -28.10
C SER A 239 -8.67 23.56 -29.60
N ALA A 240 -9.94 23.55 -30.00
CA ALA A 240 -10.33 23.45 -31.41
C ALA A 240 -9.93 24.70 -32.21
N LEU A 241 -10.15 25.90 -31.66
CA LEU A 241 -9.74 27.17 -32.27
C LEU A 241 -8.21 27.26 -32.44
N CYS A 242 -7.43 26.65 -31.54
CA CYS A 242 -5.97 26.56 -31.70
C CYS A 242 -5.56 25.77 -32.95
N ILE A 243 -6.27 24.68 -33.25
CA ILE A 243 -6.01 23.85 -34.44
C ILE A 243 -6.32 24.65 -35.71
N VAL A 244 -7.51 25.28 -35.75
CA VAL A 244 -7.92 26.13 -36.88
C VAL A 244 -6.97 27.32 -37.03
N GLY A 245 -6.52 27.92 -35.92
CA GLY A 245 -5.57 29.03 -35.90
C GLY A 245 -4.21 28.65 -36.48
N GLU A 246 -3.65 27.50 -36.11
CA GLU A 246 -2.38 27.02 -36.69
C GLU A 246 -2.53 26.70 -38.19
N ASN A 247 -3.62 26.05 -38.60
CA ASN A 247 -3.92 25.78 -40.02
C ASN A 247 -4.04 27.08 -40.83
N THR A 248 -4.76 28.08 -40.30
CA THR A 248 -4.96 29.38 -40.96
C THR A 248 -3.65 30.17 -41.04
N LYS A 249 -2.78 30.06 -40.03
CA LYS A 249 -1.44 30.64 -40.05
C LYS A 249 -0.56 29.98 -41.11
N ASP A 250 -0.57 28.65 -41.21
CA ASP A 250 0.17 27.94 -42.26
C ASP A 250 -0.33 28.35 -43.65
N GLU A 251 -1.64 28.48 -43.83
CA GLU A 251 -2.21 29.03 -45.07
C GLU A 251 -1.74 30.47 -45.32
N SER A 252 -1.70 31.33 -44.30
CA SER A 252 -1.21 32.70 -44.40
C SER A 252 0.25 32.75 -44.85
N VAL A 253 1.11 31.90 -44.27
CA VAL A 253 2.53 31.79 -44.66
C VAL A 253 2.66 31.36 -46.12
N VAL A 254 1.87 30.38 -46.56
CA VAL A 254 1.87 29.91 -47.95
C VAL A 254 1.37 31.01 -48.90
N ALA A 255 0.26 31.67 -48.58
CA ALA A 255 -0.32 32.76 -49.37
C ALA A 255 0.65 33.94 -49.50
N THR A 256 1.32 34.31 -48.40
CA THR A 256 2.34 35.37 -48.36
C THR A 256 3.55 35.00 -49.21
N ARG A 257 4.04 33.76 -49.15
CA ARG A 257 5.14 33.26 -50.00
C ARG A 257 4.77 33.30 -51.48
N GLN A 258 3.56 32.86 -51.84
CA GLN A 258 3.06 32.90 -53.22
C GLN A 258 2.95 34.33 -53.75
N LEU A 259 2.46 35.25 -52.92
CA LEU A 259 2.38 36.67 -53.24
C LEU A 259 3.78 37.29 -53.44
N ASN A 260 4.73 37.02 -52.56
CA ASN A 260 6.11 37.49 -52.68
C ASN A 260 6.81 36.92 -53.93
N ALA A 261 6.56 35.65 -54.27
CA ALA A 261 7.10 35.04 -55.49
C ALA A 261 6.53 35.68 -56.76
N GLU A 262 5.24 36.01 -56.79
CA GLU A 262 4.60 36.67 -57.94
C GLU A 262 4.95 38.17 -58.02
N GLN A 263 5.24 38.83 -56.90
CA GLN A 263 5.74 40.22 -56.86
C GLN A 263 7.15 40.38 -57.42
N LYS A 264 8.01 39.37 -57.24
CA LYS A 264 9.40 39.36 -57.75
C LYS A 264 9.50 39.14 -59.27
N LYS A 265 8.40 38.80 -59.96
CA LYS A 265 8.37 38.61 -61.42
C LYS A 265 8.37 39.96 -62.15
N GLY A 266 9.22 40.07 -63.18
CA GLY A 266 9.36 41.27 -64.03
C GLY A 266 8.17 41.50 -64.98
N GLY A 267 8.02 42.73 -65.47
CA GLY A 267 6.81 43.30 -66.10
C GLY A 267 6.11 42.46 -67.19
N ASN A 268 6.84 41.71 -68.02
CA ASN A 268 6.24 40.87 -69.07
C ASN A 268 5.77 39.47 -68.58
N SER A 269 6.18 39.02 -67.38
CA SER A 269 5.81 37.71 -66.80
C SER A 269 4.88 37.81 -65.58
N ARG A 270 4.57 39.04 -65.16
CA ARG A 270 3.77 39.35 -63.97
C ARG A 270 2.30 39.37 -64.33
N ASN A 271 1.53 38.41 -63.81
CA ASN A 271 0.09 38.41 -64.03
C ASN A 271 -0.59 39.34 -63.00
N THR A 272 -0.98 40.54 -63.45
CA THR A 272 -1.60 41.58 -62.62
C THR A 272 -2.91 41.13 -61.97
N GLN A 273 -3.71 40.29 -62.65
CA GLN A 273 -4.95 39.75 -62.12
C GLN A 273 -4.69 38.71 -61.03
N LYS A 274 -3.74 37.78 -61.25
CA LYS A 274 -3.29 36.81 -60.25
C LYS A 274 -2.68 37.49 -59.02
N LEU A 275 -1.90 38.56 -59.22
CA LEU A 275 -1.35 39.36 -58.14
C LEU A 275 -2.44 40.02 -57.29
N ARG A 276 -3.50 40.55 -57.91
CA ARG A 276 -4.64 41.15 -57.21
C ARG A 276 -5.40 40.10 -56.39
N LEU A 277 -5.65 38.93 -56.97
CA LEU A 277 -6.30 37.81 -56.29
C LEU A 277 -5.48 37.26 -55.12
N LEU A 278 -4.16 37.11 -55.29
CA LEU A 278 -3.26 36.69 -54.21
C LEU A 278 -3.19 37.73 -53.09
N LYS A 279 -3.20 39.03 -53.43
CA LYS A 279 -3.30 40.12 -52.44
C LYS A 279 -4.59 40.03 -51.63
N GLN A 280 -5.72 39.86 -52.31
CA GLN A 280 -7.02 39.71 -51.67
C GLN A 280 -7.08 38.45 -50.80
N LYS A 281 -6.52 37.32 -51.27
CA LYS A 281 -6.44 36.08 -50.49
C LYS A 281 -5.59 36.28 -49.23
N CYS A 282 -4.41 36.90 -49.35
CA CYS A 282 -3.52 37.20 -48.22
C CYS A 282 -4.25 38.04 -47.16
N THR A 283 -4.90 39.15 -47.57
CA THR A 283 -5.65 40.01 -46.66
C THR A 283 -6.84 39.29 -46.00
N THR A 284 -7.46 38.34 -46.70
CA THR A 284 -8.60 37.58 -46.16
C THR A 284 -8.14 36.57 -45.12
N VAL A 285 -7.08 35.82 -45.40
CA VAL A 285 -6.52 34.82 -44.47
C VAL A 285 -5.88 35.50 -43.26
N GLU A 286 -5.21 36.65 -43.45
CA GLU A 286 -4.68 37.47 -42.35
C GLU A 286 -5.78 38.00 -41.44
N ARG A 287 -6.92 38.44 -42.01
CA ARG A 287 -8.09 38.85 -41.21
C ARG A 287 -8.65 37.68 -40.41
N LYS A 288 -8.91 36.54 -41.07
CA LYS A 288 -9.39 35.32 -40.41
C LYS A 288 -8.48 34.88 -39.25
N LEU A 289 -7.16 34.98 -39.43
CA LEU A 289 -6.20 34.67 -38.38
C LEU A 289 -6.30 35.64 -37.19
N LYS A 290 -6.48 36.94 -37.48
CA LYS A 290 -6.66 37.98 -36.46
C LYS A 290 -7.95 37.76 -35.68
N ASP A 291 -9.05 37.44 -36.35
CA ASP A 291 -10.35 37.17 -35.72
C ASP A 291 -10.26 35.94 -34.79
N ILE A 292 -9.60 34.85 -35.22
CA ILE A 292 -9.35 33.68 -34.35
C ILE A 292 -8.50 34.07 -33.13
N GLN A 293 -7.48 34.90 -33.29
CA GLN A 293 -6.64 35.35 -32.19
C GLN A 293 -7.40 36.22 -31.19
N GLU A 294 -8.34 37.03 -31.66
CA GLU A 294 -9.24 37.82 -30.82
C GLU A 294 -10.19 36.89 -30.04
N PHE A 295 -10.84 35.92 -30.70
CA PHE A 295 -11.68 34.93 -30.02
C PHE A 295 -10.92 34.15 -28.94
N LEU A 296 -9.69 33.70 -29.24
CA LEU A 296 -8.83 33.00 -28.28
C LEU A 296 -8.48 33.90 -27.09
N GLY A 297 -8.13 35.16 -27.35
CA GLY A 297 -7.83 36.15 -26.31
C GLY A 297 -9.02 36.40 -25.39
N ASP A 298 -10.21 36.50 -25.97
CA ASP A 298 -11.43 36.80 -25.23
C ASP A 298 -11.88 35.61 -24.36
N PHE A 299 -11.93 34.39 -24.90
CA PHE A 299 -12.19 33.19 -24.10
C PHE A 299 -11.15 32.99 -22.99
N PHE A 300 -9.89 33.30 -23.28
CA PHE A 300 -8.81 33.21 -22.29
C PHE A 300 -9.04 34.21 -21.14
N ASN A 301 -9.28 35.47 -21.45
CA ASN A 301 -9.45 36.52 -20.44
C ASN A 301 -10.75 36.37 -19.65
N SER A 302 -11.86 36.06 -20.32
CA SER A 302 -13.19 35.96 -19.70
C SER A 302 -13.37 34.70 -18.85
N ILE A 303 -12.79 33.56 -19.26
CA ILE A 303 -13.02 32.28 -18.59
C ILE A 303 -11.73 31.74 -17.96
N PHE A 304 -10.67 31.53 -18.75
CA PHE A 304 -9.47 30.84 -18.26
C PHE A 304 -8.78 31.57 -17.10
N VAL A 305 -8.62 32.90 -17.19
CA VAL A 305 -7.94 33.68 -16.14
C VAL A 305 -8.63 33.50 -14.78
N HIS A 306 -9.96 33.51 -14.76
CA HIS A 306 -10.74 33.35 -13.53
C HIS A 306 -10.78 31.90 -13.04
N ARG A 307 -10.90 30.94 -13.96
CA ARG A 307 -11.04 29.51 -13.61
C ARG A 307 -9.72 28.80 -13.31
N SER A 308 -8.60 29.31 -13.80
CA SER A 308 -7.26 28.87 -13.38
C SER A 308 -6.99 29.12 -11.89
N ARG A 309 -7.80 29.97 -11.25
CA ARG A 309 -7.76 30.31 -9.81
C ARG A 309 -9.04 29.90 -9.07
N ASP A 310 -9.79 28.91 -9.60
CA ASP A 310 -11.00 28.40 -8.97
C ASP A 310 -10.74 27.81 -7.56
N VAL A 311 -11.76 27.85 -6.70
CA VAL A 311 -11.73 27.18 -5.39
C VAL A 311 -11.60 25.67 -5.56
N GLU A 312 -12.16 25.11 -6.63
CA GLU A 312 -12.11 23.68 -6.94
C GLU A 312 -10.80 23.30 -7.66
N SER A 313 -9.99 22.43 -7.05
CA SER A 313 -8.72 22.00 -7.62
C SER A 313 -8.85 21.23 -8.94
N VAL A 314 -9.96 20.51 -9.14
CA VAL A 314 -10.21 19.73 -10.37
C VAL A 314 -10.29 20.65 -11.59
N ILE A 315 -10.95 21.81 -11.45
CA ILE A 315 -11.08 22.81 -12.52
C ILE A 315 -9.70 23.40 -12.84
N ARG A 316 -8.95 23.78 -11.79
CA ARG A 316 -7.60 24.33 -11.96
C ARG A 316 -6.66 23.33 -12.64
N THR A 317 -6.73 22.05 -12.30
CA THR A 317 -5.96 20.99 -12.96
C THR A 317 -6.29 20.90 -14.46
N GLU A 318 -7.57 20.90 -14.85
CA GLU A 318 -7.95 20.83 -16.27
C GLU A 318 -7.52 22.08 -17.03
N CYS A 319 -7.61 23.27 -16.43
CA CYS A 319 -7.06 24.51 -17.02
C CYS A 319 -5.57 24.37 -17.34
N ILE A 320 -4.75 23.93 -16.37
CA ILE A 320 -3.29 23.80 -16.57
C ILE A 320 -2.94 22.76 -17.64
N LYS A 321 -3.72 21.68 -17.71
CA LYS A 321 -3.57 20.64 -18.72
C LYS A 321 -3.90 21.15 -20.13
N GLU A 322 -5.02 21.84 -20.29
CA GLU A 322 -5.42 22.39 -21.59
C GLU A 322 -4.50 23.53 -22.04
N LEU A 323 -4.00 24.36 -21.11
CA LEU A 323 -2.97 25.36 -21.42
C LEU A 323 -1.72 24.73 -22.03
N CYS A 324 -1.25 23.60 -21.48
CA CYS A 324 -0.13 22.86 -22.06
C CYS A 324 -0.45 22.37 -23.47
N HIS A 325 -1.67 21.87 -23.70
CA HIS A 325 -2.11 21.42 -25.02
C HIS A 325 -2.12 22.57 -26.04
N TRP A 326 -2.60 23.76 -25.65
CA TRP A 326 -2.59 24.95 -26.52
C TRP A 326 -1.17 25.41 -26.86
N MET A 327 -0.26 25.39 -25.87
CA MET A 327 1.16 25.69 -26.09
C MET A 327 1.83 24.71 -27.06
N CYS A 328 1.45 23.42 -27.04
CA CYS A 328 1.95 22.44 -28.01
C CYS A 328 1.36 22.63 -29.42
N THR A 329 0.11 23.09 -29.51
CA THR A 329 -0.67 23.15 -30.76
C THR A 329 -0.46 24.47 -31.50
N PHE A 330 -0.70 25.62 -30.86
CA PHE A 330 -0.57 26.95 -31.48
C PHE A 330 0.56 27.75 -30.84
N LYS A 331 1.79 27.25 -31.03
CA LYS A 331 3.02 27.71 -30.33
C LYS A 331 3.29 29.21 -30.48
N SER A 332 3.02 29.78 -31.67
CA SER A 332 3.29 31.20 -31.94
C SER A 332 2.41 32.16 -31.14
N PHE A 333 1.28 31.68 -30.62
CA PHE A 333 0.36 32.48 -29.82
C PHE A 333 0.53 32.22 -28.31
N PHE A 334 0.49 30.95 -27.88
CA PHE A 334 0.47 30.59 -26.46
C PHE A 334 1.85 30.43 -25.79
N VAL A 335 2.94 30.28 -26.55
CA VAL A 335 4.31 30.19 -25.97
C VAL A 335 4.87 31.59 -25.81
N ASP A 336 4.31 32.31 -24.84
CA ASP A 336 4.70 33.65 -24.40
C ASP A 336 4.65 33.77 -22.86
N ASN A 337 5.42 34.70 -22.29
CA ASN A 337 5.45 34.94 -20.85
C ASN A 337 4.07 35.27 -20.25
N ALA A 338 3.17 35.90 -21.02
CA ALA A 338 1.80 36.20 -20.60
C ALA A 338 1.01 34.94 -20.20
N TYR A 339 1.31 33.79 -20.82
CA TYR A 339 0.65 32.51 -20.58
C TYR A 339 1.48 31.59 -19.68
N LEU A 340 2.82 31.60 -19.82
CA LEU A 340 3.71 30.75 -19.01
C LEU A 340 3.60 31.02 -17.51
N ARG A 341 3.27 32.26 -17.10
CA ARG A 341 3.09 32.62 -15.68
C ARG A 341 2.07 31.74 -14.94
N PHE A 342 1.06 31.20 -15.62
CA PHE A 342 0.05 30.33 -15.01
C PHE A 342 0.62 28.97 -14.62
N LEU A 343 1.60 28.43 -15.36
CA LEU A 343 2.37 27.26 -14.94
C LEU A 343 3.18 27.56 -13.68
N GLY A 344 3.74 28.76 -13.58
CA GLY A 344 4.52 29.21 -12.42
C GLY A 344 3.68 29.34 -11.14
N TRP A 345 2.45 29.83 -11.27
CA TRP A 345 1.49 29.84 -10.16
C TRP A 345 1.08 28.42 -9.76
N ALA A 346 0.86 27.53 -10.74
CA ALA A 346 0.48 26.15 -10.49
C ALA A 346 1.57 25.33 -9.77
N PHE A 347 2.86 25.66 -9.88
CA PHE A 347 3.92 25.06 -9.05
C PHE A 347 3.78 25.37 -7.55
N ASN A 348 3.13 26.48 -7.21
CA ASN A 348 2.93 26.95 -5.84
C ASN A 348 1.49 26.68 -5.34
N ASP A 349 0.76 25.81 -6.04
CA ASP A 349 -0.60 25.47 -5.68
C ASP A 349 -0.67 24.71 -4.35
N GLN A 350 -1.69 24.97 -3.55
CA GLN A 350 -1.95 24.22 -2.32
C GLN A 350 -2.29 22.74 -2.61
N ASN A 351 -3.00 22.47 -3.71
CA ASN A 351 -3.41 21.13 -4.08
C ASN A 351 -2.33 20.39 -4.90
N ALA A 352 -1.98 19.19 -4.45
CA ALA A 352 -0.96 18.35 -5.08
C ALA A 352 -1.26 17.99 -6.55
N ASN A 353 -2.53 17.80 -6.93
CA ASN A 353 -2.88 17.43 -8.30
C ASN A 353 -2.56 18.56 -9.30
N VAL A 354 -2.74 19.82 -8.89
CA VAL A 354 -2.42 20.98 -9.73
C VAL A 354 -0.90 21.13 -9.88
N ARG A 355 -0.14 21.01 -8.79
CA ARG A 355 1.34 20.99 -8.83
C ARG A 355 1.85 19.87 -9.73
N SER A 356 1.31 18.67 -9.59
CA SER A 356 1.67 17.50 -10.40
C SER A 356 1.40 17.74 -11.89
N GLU A 357 0.25 18.31 -12.24
CA GLU A 357 -0.08 18.60 -13.64
C GLU A 357 0.83 19.67 -14.24
N ALA A 358 1.15 20.73 -13.48
CA ALA A 358 2.09 21.75 -13.93
C ALA A 358 3.47 21.17 -14.28
N VAL A 359 3.97 20.24 -13.47
CA VAL A 359 5.26 19.56 -13.69
C VAL A 359 5.20 18.64 -14.92
N LYS A 360 4.10 17.90 -15.13
CA LYS A 360 3.90 17.09 -16.34
C LYS A 360 3.85 17.95 -17.59
N SER A 361 3.12 19.07 -17.52
CA SER A 361 3.04 20.05 -18.59
C SER A 361 4.44 20.56 -18.94
N MET A 362 5.24 20.94 -17.94
CA MET A 362 6.63 21.35 -18.15
C MET A 362 7.46 20.26 -18.85
N ALA A 363 7.36 19.01 -18.40
CA ALA A 363 8.09 17.90 -19.01
C ALA A 363 7.67 17.67 -20.48
N SER A 364 6.39 17.84 -20.80
CA SER A 364 5.87 17.73 -22.17
C SER A 364 6.40 18.85 -23.07
N LEU A 365 6.38 20.10 -22.59
CA LEU A 365 6.84 21.26 -23.36
C LEU A 365 8.34 21.18 -23.70
N TYR A 366 9.15 20.68 -22.77
CA TYR A 366 10.60 20.49 -22.99
C TYR A 366 10.95 19.40 -24.01
N ARG A 367 10.00 18.55 -24.42
CA ARG A 367 10.22 17.59 -25.51
C ARG A 367 10.21 18.26 -26.90
N ILE A 368 9.75 19.49 -27.00
CA ILE A 368 9.68 20.26 -28.25
C ILE A 368 10.81 21.30 -28.23
N GLU A 369 11.82 21.11 -29.10
CA GLU A 369 13.07 21.89 -29.12
C GLU A 369 12.83 23.41 -29.23
N ASP A 370 11.95 23.84 -30.14
CA ASP A 370 11.59 25.26 -30.32
C ASP A 370 11.02 25.91 -29.06
N ILE A 371 10.25 25.15 -28.28
CA ILE A 371 9.61 25.63 -27.03
C ILE A 371 10.63 25.62 -25.89
N ALA A 372 11.46 24.58 -25.81
CA ALA A 372 12.50 24.45 -24.78
C ALA A 372 13.44 25.68 -24.75
N ASN A 373 13.83 26.18 -25.93
CA ASN A 373 14.66 27.38 -26.07
C ASN A 373 13.99 28.63 -25.46
N LYS A 374 12.68 28.81 -25.68
CA LYS A 374 11.90 29.93 -25.12
C LYS A 374 11.62 29.76 -23.62
N LEU A 375 11.51 28.52 -23.14
CA LEU A 375 11.26 28.20 -21.72
C LEU A 375 12.48 28.42 -20.82
N SER A 376 13.70 28.49 -21.36
CA SER A 376 14.93 28.59 -20.57
C SER A 376 14.90 29.70 -19.52
N ALA A 377 14.46 30.92 -19.89
CA ALA A 377 14.35 32.03 -18.94
C ALA A 377 13.32 31.77 -17.84
N PHE A 378 12.18 31.15 -18.18
CA PHE A 378 11.14 30.77 -17.22
C PHE A 378 11.66 29.72 -16.24
N THR A 379 12.29 28.65 -16.74
CA THR A 379 12.80 27.55 -15.91
C THR A 379 13.92 28.01 -14.99
N ASN A 380 14.80 28.89 -15.46
CA ASN A 380 15.85 29.49 -14.62
C ASN A 380 15.26 30.27 -13.43
N ARG A 381 14.11 30.94 -13.62
CA ARG A 381 13.41 31.64 -12.53
C ARG A 381 12.82 30.68 -11.49
N PHE A 382 12.33 29.53 -11.91
CA PHE A 382 11.65 28.55 -11.04
C PHE A 382 12.56 27.40 -10.56
N LYS A 383 13.87 27.42 -10.85
CA LYS A 383 14.80 26.33 -10.50
C LYS A 383 14.74 25.93 -9.02
N SER A 384 14.73 26.91 -8.11
CA SER A 384 14.71 26.68 -6.66
C SER A 384 13.43 25.94 -6.24
N ARG A 385 12.28 26.35 -6.80
CA ARG A 385 11.00 25.73 -6.52
C ARG A 385 10.92 24.30 -7.07
N ILE A 386 11.47 24.05 -8.25
CA ILE A 386 11.52 22.70 -8.85
C ILE A 386 12.41 21.78 -7.99
N GLU A 387 13.56 22.27 -7.53
CA GLU A 387 14.44 21.52 -6.62
C GLU A 387 13.74 21.21 -5.29
N GLU A 388 13.08 22.19 -4.68
CA GLU A 388 12.30 22.01 -3.45
C GLU A 388 11.19 20.96 -3.63
N MET A 389 10.44 21.02 -4.74
CA MET A 389 9.36 20.05 -5.03
C MET A 389 9.89 18.63 -5.27
N ALA A 390 11.09 18.48 -5.85
CA ALA A 390 11.69 17.16 -6.04
C ALA A 390 12.12 16.54 -4.70
N LEU A 391 12.71 17.37 -3.83
CA LEU A 391 13.33 16.91 -2.60
C LEU A 391 12.34 16.76 -1.44
N TYR A 392 11.41 17.71 -1.27
CA TYR A 392 10.67 17.92 -0.03
C TYR A 392 9.15 18.07 -0.18
N ASP A 393 8.55 17.87 -1.37
CA ASP A 393 7.09 17.96 -1.49
C ASP A 393 6.39 16.86 -0.65
N VAL A 394 5.33 17.26 0.06
CA VAL A 394 4.54 16.39 0.94
C VAL A 394 3.88 15.25 0.15
N ASP A 395 3.48 15.50 -1.11
CA ASP A 395 2.86 14.48 -1.95
C ASP A 395 3.90 13.73 -2.80
N ILE A 396 3.91 12.40 -2.64
CA ILE A 396 4.86 11.51 -3.33
C ILE A 396 4.68 11.56 -4.86
N ASN A 397 3.46 11.75 -5.37
CA ASN A 397 3.26 11.82 -6.82
C ASN A 397 3.88 13.10 -7.38
N VAL A 398 3.72 14.24 -6.71
CA VAL A 398 4.36 15.50 -7.11
C VAL A 398 5.88 15.32 -7.14
N ARG A 399 6.46 14.73 -6.09
CA ARG A 399 7.89 14.40 -6.05
C ARG A 399 8.32 13.56 -7.25
N VAL A 400 7.65 12.43 -7.50
CA VAL A 400 7.96 11.53 -8.63
C VAL A 400 7.94 12.24 -9.98
N HIS A 401 6.89 13.04 -10.26
CA HIS A 401 6.82 13.78 -11.52
C HIS A 401 7.94 14.82 -11.63
N THR A 402 8.30 15.47 -10.51
CA THR A 402 9.35 16.50 -10.48
C THR A 402 10.74 15.89 -10.64
N ILE A 403 10.99 14.74 -10.03
CA ILE A 403 12.21 13.95 -10.24
C ILE A 403 12.35 13.53 -11.71
N HIS A 404 11.26 13.09 -12.33
CA HIS A 404 11.25 12.77 -13.76
C HIS A 404 11.57 14.00 -14.64
N LEU A 405 11.02 15.17 -14.29
CA LEU A 405 11.34 16.44 -14.94
C LEU A 405 12.83 16.77 -14.81
N CYS A 406 13.39 16.70 -13.60
CA CYS A 406 14.82 16.92 -13.34
C CYS A 406 15.70 15.95 -14.15
N SER A 407 15.33 14.68 -14.22
CA SER A 407 16.04 13.68 -15.04
C SER A 407 16.03 14.03 -16.53
N THR A 408 14.88 14.46 -17.04
CA THR A 408 14.72 14.85 -18.45
C THR A 408 15.57 16.08 -18.76
N LEU A 409 15.58 17.07 -17.87
CA LEU A 409 16.30 18.32 -18.04
C LEU A 409 17.82 18.14 -17.92
N PHE A 410 18.26 17.30 -16.99
CA PHE A 410 19.68 16.94 -16.86
C PHE A 410 20.22 16.29 -18.15
N LYS A 411 19.46 15.36 -18.77
CA LYS A 411 19.83 14.74 -20.06
C LYS A 411 19.94 15.74 -21.22
N SER A 412 19.15 16.80 -21.18
CA SER A 412 19.20 17.90 -22.15
C SER A 412 20.25 18.96 -21.81
N ASN A 413 21.17 18.69 -20.87
CA ASN A 413 22.19 19.62 -20.37
C ASN A 413 21.63 20.91 -19.75
N VAL A 414 20.42 20.85 -19.19
CA VAL A 414 19.80 21.97 -18.45
C VAL A 414 19.99 21.72 -16.95
N GLN A 415 20.96 22.39 -16.35
CA GLN A 415 21.27 22.23 -14.93
C GLN A 415 20.33 23.05 -14.05
N ILE A 416 19.37 22.35 -13.43
CA ILE A 416 18.35 22.96 -12.56
C ILE A 416 18.66 22.74 -11.09
N LEU A 417 19.23 21.58 -10.78
CA LEU A 417 19.59 21.19 -9.43
C LEU A 417 20.96 21.77 -9.05
N SER A 418 21.03 22.33 -7.85
CA SER A 418 22.29 22.65 -7.17
C SER A 418 23.17 21.40 -6.99
N GLU A 419 24.48 21.56 -6.75
CA GLU A 419 25.36 20.41 -6.49
C GLU A 419 24.90 19.60 -5.28
N GLU A 420 24.46 20.29 -4.21
CA GLU A 420 23.86 19.66 -3.03
C GLU A 420 22.55 18.93 -3.38
N GLY A 421 21.68 19.55 -4.19
CA GLY A 421 20.43 18.97 -4.66
C GLY A 421 20.66 17.72 -5.53
N GLN A 422 21.70 17.69 -6.35
CA GLN A 422 22.08 16.52 -7.14
C GLN A 422 22.55 15.37 -6.24
N MET A 423 23.36 15.65 -5.22
CA MET A 423 23.80 14.64 -4.25
C MET A 423 22.62 14.08 -3.45
N LYS A 424 21.75 14.95 -2.92
CA LYS A 424 20.53 14.54 -2.19
C LYS A 424 19.56 13.76 -3.08
N LEU A 425 19.37 14.18 -4.34
CA LEU A 425 18.51 13.44 -5.25
C LEU A 425 19.11 12.09 -5.63
N SER A 426 20.44 12.00 -5.79
CA SER A 426 21.13 10.74 -6.01
C SER A 426 20.96 9.78 -4.84
N SER A 427 21.11 10.25 -3.59
CA SER A 427 20.97 9.41 -2.40
C SER A 427 19.56 8.84 -2.21
N MET A 428 18.53 9.47 -2.79
CA MET A 428 17.16 8.93 -2.82
C MET A 428 17.01 7.61 -3.58
N ILE A 429 18.05 7.15 -4.30
CA ILE A 429 18.08 5.80 -4.85
C ILE A 429 18.03 4.72 -3.76
N ALA A 430 18.44 5.04 -2.53
CA ALA A 430 18.36 4.17 -1.37
C ALA A 430 17.15 4.48 -0.48
N SER A 431 16.15 5.21 -1.00
CA SER A 431 14.95 5.54 -0.23
C SER A 431 14.13 4.29 0.10
N ASN A 432 13.60 4.22 1.32
CA ASN A 432 12.63 3.19 1.76
C ASN A 432 11.31 3.20 0.96
N ILE A 433 11.10 4.17 0.06
CA ILE A 433 9.90 4.27 -0.79
C ILE A 433 10.23 3.80 -2.22
N PRO A 434 9.79 2.59 -2.64
CA PRO A 434 10.17 2.03 -3.95
C PRO A 434 9.74 2.87 -5.16
N ARG A 435 8.63 3.62 -5.04
CA ARG A 435 8.16 4.53 -6.10
C ARG A 435 9.12 5.70 -6.35
N VAL A 436 9.73 6.23 -5.28
CA VAL A 436 10.75 7.29 -5.37
C VAL A 436 12.02 6.72 -6.00
N ARG A 437 12.50 5.55 -5.52
CA ARG A 437 13.68 4.88 -6.08
C ARG A 437 13.58 4.69 -7.60
N LYS A 438 12.48 4.08 -8.06
CA LYS A 438 12.22 3.85 -9.50
C LYS A 438 12.18 5.14 -10.32
N SER A 439 11.69 6.23 -9.73
CA SER A 439 11.64 7.53 -10.41
C SER A 439 13.02 8.19 -10.52
N VAL A 440 13.89 7.98 -9.53
CA VAL A 440 15.25 8.54 -9.47
C VAL A 440 16.21 7.77 -10.37
N ALA A 441 15.98 6.49 -10.61
CA ALA A 441 16.86 5.60 -11.38
C ALA A 441 17.39 6.19 -12.71
N PRO A 442 16.57 6.83 -13.57
CA PRO A 442 17.06 7.41 -14.82
C PRO A 442 17.98 8.62 -14.63
N PHE A 443 17.84 9.35 -13.52
CA PHE A 443 18.72 10.46 -13.14
C PHE A 443 20.06 9.93 -12.63
N VAL A 444 20.05 8.93 -11.74
CA VAL A 444 21.28 8.30 -11.23
C VAL A 444 22.07 7.63 -12.34
N LYS A 445 21.40 6.95 -13.28
CA LYS A 445 22.07 6.41 -14.47
C LYS A 445 22.84 7.51 -15.23
N ALA A 446 22.21 8.67 -15.44
CA ALA A 446 22.83 9.79 -16.16
C ALA A 446 24.01 10.40 -15.37
N ILE A 447 23.90 10.50 -14.03
CA ILE A 447 25.02 10.90 -13.17
C ILE A 447 26.18 9.90 -13.29
N MET A 448 25.89 8.61 -13.22
CA MET A 448 26.92 7.57 -13.29
C MET A 448 27.62 7.56 -14.66
N GLU A 449 26.86 7.74 -15.74
CA GLU A 449 27.40 7.89 -17.10
C GLU A 449 28.33 9.12 -17.22
N THR A 450 27.92 10.25 -16.64
CA THR A 450 28.64 11.53 -16.75
C THR A 450 29.89 11.58 -15.86
N ASN A 451 29.78 11.15 -14.60
CA ASN A 451 30.79 11.38 -13.57
C ASN A 451 31.76 10.22 -13.38
N PHE A 452 31.40 8.99 -13.77
CA PHE A 452 32.24 7.80 -13.52
C PHE A 452 32.60 7.08 -14.82
N ILE A 453 31.59 6.67 -15.59
CA ILE A 453 31.81 5.81 -16.78
C ILE A 453 32.57 6.57 -17.88
N THR A 454 32.13 7.79 -18.23
CA THR A 454 32.77 8.55 -19.31
C THR A 454 34.22 8.93 -18.98
N PRO A 455 34.54 9.46 -17.78
CA PRO A 455 35.92 9.71 -17.37
C PRO A 455 36.80 8.46 -17.40
N LEU A 456 36.35 7.34 -16.83
CA LEU A 456 37.12 6.10 -16.79
C LEU A 456 37.33 5.51 -18.19
N LYS A 457 36.30 5.57 -19.06
CA LYS A 457 36.42 5.17 -20.47
C LYS A 457 37.49 5.98 -21.20
N ASN A 458 37.54 7.30 -20.96
CA ASN A 458 38.55 8.16 -21.54
C ASN A 458 39.95 7.83 -21.02
N GLU A 459 40.10 7.57 -19.72
CA GLU A 459 41.37 7.17 -19.10
C GLU A 459 41.91 5.86 -19.70
N VAL A 460 41.07 4.82 -19.75
CA VAL A 460 41.42 3.51 -20.32
C VAL A 460 41.82 3.63 -21.79
N SER A 461 41.06 4.41 -22.57
CA SER A 461 41.39 4.67 -23.97
C SER A 461 42.72 5.41 -24.14
N GLY A 462 43.05 6.31 -23.21
CA GLY A 462 44.33 7.03 -23.16
C GLY A 462 45.50 6.13 -22.75
N ALA A 463 45.30 5.21 -21.80
CA ALA A 463 46.32 4.25 -21.36
C ALA A 463 46.69 3.25 -22.46
N ALA A 464 45.70 2.71 -23.17
CA ALA A 464 45.90 1.81 -24.31
C ALA A 464 46.65 2.46 -25.49
N SER A 465 46.57 3.79 -25.62
CA SER A 465 47.32 4.55 -26.63
C SER A 465 48.81 4.73 -26.26
N LYS A 466 49.15 4.82 -24.96
CA LYS A 466 50.52 5.03 -24.47
C LYS A 466 51.42 3.79 -24.55
N THR A 467 50.87 2.59 -24.35
CA THR A 467 51.61 1.31 -24.40
C THR A 467 52.14 0.96 -25.80
N ARG A 468 51.57 1.53 -26.88
CA ARG A 468 52.01 1.29 -28.26
C ARG A 468 53.16 2.16 -28.76
N GLY A 469 53.57 3.18 -28.01
CA GLY A 469 54.65 4.10 -28.40
C GLY A 469 56.05 3.48 -28.54
N ARG A 470 56.22 2.18 -28.26
CA ARG A 470 57.53 1.51 -28.23
C ARG A 470 57.72 0.36 -29.23
N GLY A 471 56.74 0.04 -30.09
CA GLY A 471 56.81 -1.14 -30.98
C GLY A 471 56.64 -0.84 -32.49
N ARG A 472 57.76 -0.91 -33.23
CA ARG A 472 57.99 -1.18 -34.67
C ARG A 472 56.87 -0.83 -35.68
N LYS A 473 57.16 0.16 -36.55
CA LYS A 473 56.41 0.48 -37.78
C LYS A 473 56.30 -0.74 -38.71
N THR A 474 55.09 -1.25 -38.90
CA THR A 474 54.73 -2.11 -40.05
C THR A 474 53.53 -1.51 -40.78
N ASN A 475 53.71 -1.23 -42.07
CA ASN A 475 52.72 -0.66 -42.97
C ASN A 475 51.61 -1.69 -43.30
N THR A 476 50.46 -1.57 -42.64
CA THR A 476 49.18 -2.15 -43.11
C THR A 476 48.04 -1.21 -42.76
N THR A 477 47.29 -0.80 -43.79
CA THR A 477 46.22 0.21 -43.81
C THR A 477 44.88 -0.31 -43.29
N THR A 478 44.88 -0.80 -42.05
CA THR A 478 43.64 -1.00 -41.26
C THR A 478 43.98 -0.69 -39.81
N ALA A 479 43.44 0.41 -39.29
CA ALA A 479 43.58 0.79 -37.89
C ALA A 479 43.01 -0.35 -37.00
N PRO A 480 43.82 -0.99 -36.14
CA PRO A 480 43.29 -2.00 -35.23
C PRO A 480 42.48 -1.29 -34.14
N THR A 481 41.20 -1.58 -34.04
CA THR A 481 40.33 -1.13 -32.95
C THR A 481 40.89 -1.62 -31.61
N VAL A 482 41.16 -0.71 -30.68
CA VAL A 482 41.52 -1.03 -29.30
C VAL A 482 40.34 -1.75 -28.65
N ASN A 483 40.55 -2.97 -28.17
CA ASN A 483 39.49 -3.80 -27.57
C ASN A 483 39.33 -3.40 -26.10
N ILE A 484 38.64 -2.28 -25.85
CA ILE A 484 38.32 -1.81 -24.48
C ILE A 484 37.24 -2.73 -23.91
N ASN A 485 37.49 -3.32 -22.74
CA ASN A 485 36.46 -4.07 -22.03
C ASN A 485 35.46 -3.08 -21.41
N GLN A 486 34.36 -2.84 -22.12
CA GLN A 486 33.37 -1.85 -21.70
C GLN A 486 32.60 -2.29 -20.45
N THR A 487 32.40 -3.60 -20.26
CA THR A 487 31.72 -4.17 -19.10
C THR A 487 32.53 -3.92 -17.82
N TRP A 488 33.86 -4.08 -17.86
CA TRP A 488 34.72 -3.81 -16.71
C TRP A 488 34.77 -2.32 -16.33
N VAL A 489 34.72 -1.41 -17.31
CA VAL A 489 34.58 0.03 -17.04
C VAL A 489 33.31 0.30 -16.23
N VAL A 490 32.19 -0.32 -16.63
CA VAL A 490 30.91 -0.18 -15.92
C VAL A 490 30.99 -0.76 -14.51
N PHE A 491 31.57 -1.94 -14.32
CA PHE A 491 31.71 -2.54 -12.97
C PHE A 491 32.58 -1.70 -12.04
N LYS A 492 33.74 -1.23 -12.49
CA LYS A 492 34.59 -0.34 -11.69
C LYS A 492 33.88 0.98 -11.35
N SER A 493 33.24 1.60 -12.34
CA SER A 493 32.48 2.84 -12.13
C SER A 493 31.30 2.64 -11.19
N PHE A 494 30.62 1.50 -11.27
CA PHE A 494 29.51 1.15 -10.41
C PHE A 494 29.97 0.89 -8.97
N ALA A 495 31.08 0.19 -8.77
CA ALA A 495 31.68 -0.02 -7.46
C ALA A 495 32.08 1.31 -6.81
N ALA A 496 32.77 2.19 -7.55
CA ALA A 496 33.14 3.54 -7.08
C ALA A 496 31.91 4.37 -6.71
N PHE A 497 30.85 4.32 -7.53
CA PHE A 497 29.59 4.99 -7.25
C PHE A 497 28.94 4.47 -5.97
N LEU A 498 28.85 3.14 -5.79
CA LEU A 498 28.28 2.54 -4.59
C LEU A 498 29.08 2.87 -3.33
N VAL A 499 30.41 2.92 -3.40
CA VAL A 499 31.25 3.39 -2.29
C VAL A 499 30.88 4.82 -1.93
N GLN A 500 30.86 5.75 -2.90
CA GLN A 500 30.51 7.15 -2.63
C GLN A 500 29.09 7.30 -2.06
N GLN A 501 28.10 6.61 -2.63
CA GLN A 501 26.71 6.72 -2.16
C GLN A 501 26.52 6.11 -0.77
N SER A 502 27.03 4.90 -0.55
CA SER A 502 26.87 4.23 0.75
C SER A 502 27.55 5.02 1.87
N THR A 503 28.76 5.53 1.66
CA THR A 503 29.45 6.36 2.65
C THR A 503 28.69 7.66 2.92
N SER A 504 28.24 8.36 1.87
CA SER A 504 27.51 9.63 2.03
C SER A 504 26.18 9.46 2.78
N ILE A 505 25.43 8.39 2.50
CA ILE A 505 24.17 8.09 3.20
C ILE A 505 24.43 7.77 4.67
N LEU A 506 25.43 6.92 4.95
CA LEU A 506 25.76 6.54 6.32
C LEU A 506 26.26 7.74 7.14
N GLU A 507 27.08 8.62 6.56
CA GLU A 507 27.56 9.84 7.23
C GLU A 507 26.43 10.84 7.57
N GLN A 508 25.44 10.99 6.69
CA GLN A 508 24.28 11.85 6.93
C GLN A 508 23.42 11.33 8.10
N GLU A 509 23.27 10.01 8.20
CA GLU A 509 22.52 9.38 9.30
C GLU A 509 23.29 9.46 10.62
N THR A 510 24.60 9.18 10.63
CA THR A 510 25.41 9.25 11.86
C THR A 510 25.44 10.66 12.44
N ASN A 511 25.48 11.70 11.59
CA ASN A 511 25.49 13.09 12.03
C ASN A 511 24.14 13.56 12.63
N ASN A 512 23.03 12.96 12.20
CA ASN A 512 21.72 13.20 12.81
C ASN A 512 21.57 12.50 14.17
N GLU A 513 22.26 11.37 14.39
CA GLU A 513 22.26 10.61 15.65
C GLU A 513 23.30 11.11 16.67
N SER A 514 24.42 11.68 16.23
CA SER A 514 25.55 12.10 17.10
C SER A 514 25.40 13.50 17.71
N GLY A 515 24.24 14.14 17.61
CA GLY A 515 23.96 15.43 18.25
C GLY A 515 23.82 15.39 19.79
N THR A 516 24.12 14.27 20.47
CA THR A 516 24.05 14.17 21.93
C THR A 516 25.30 13.55 22.54
N ASP A 517 25.94 14.32 23.42
CA ASP A 517 27.10 13.96 24.23
C ASP A 517 26.89 12.68 25.06
N ASN A 518 27.98 11.90 25.17
CA ASN A 518 28.27 10.89 26.19
C ASN A 518 27.27 9.74 26.39
N MET A 519 27.40 8.70 25.56
CA MET A 519 27.29 7.33 26.08
C MET A 519 28.24 6.41 25.30
N GLN A 520 28.94 5.51 26.00
CA GLN A 520 29.75 4.46 25.38
C GLN A 520 28.84 3.52 24.58
N VAL A 521 28.55 3.88 23.33
CA VAL A 521 28.01 2.96 22.34
C VAL A 521 29.10 1.95 22.04
N ASP A 522 28.79 0.67 22.15
CA ASP A 522 29.72 -0.41 21.79
C ASP A 522 30.08 -0.26 20.31
N LEU A 523 31.32 0.16 20.05
CA LEU A 523 31.86 0.43 18.72
C LEU A 523 31.67 -0.77 17.78
N SER A 524 31.66 -1.99 18.32
CA SER A 524 31.43 -3.22 17.55
C SER A 524 29.98 -3.39 17.07
N SER A 525 29.00 -3.02 17.90
CA SER A 525 27.57 -3.07 17.55
C SER A 525 27.21 -2.01 16.50
N LEU A 526 27.80 -0.82 16.63
CA LEU A 526 27.63 0.25 15.64
C LEU A 526 28.21 -0.17 14.28
N THR A 527 29.38 -0.81 14.28
CA THR A 527 30.04 -1.29 13.06
C THR A 527 29.21 -2.34 12.33
N ASN A 528 28.61 -3.31 13.04
CA ASN A 528 27.76 -4.34 12.41
C ASN A 528 26.46 -3.76 11.83
N ALA A 529 25.80 -2.84 12.54
CA ALA A 529 24.59 -2.18 12.03
C ALA A 529 24.86 -1.35 10.76
N LEU A 530 26.02 -0.68 10.69
CA LEU A 530 26.44 0.06 9.50
C LEU A 530 26.72 -0.87 8.31
N ILE A 531 27.30 -2.05 8.54
CA ILE A 531 27.53 -3.06 7.50
C ILE A 531 26.20 -3.59 6.93
N GLU A 532 25.23 -3.91 7.80
CA GLU A 532 23.90 -4.38 7.39
C GLU A 532 23.14 -3.30 6.58
N LYS A 533 23.16 -2.05 7.07
CA LYS A 533 22.62 -0.90 6.33
C LYS A 533 23.28 -0.74 4.97
N ARG A 534 24.61 -0.82 4.90
CA ARG A 534 25.35 -0.75 3.62
C ARG A 534 24.89 -1.83 2.64
N SER A 535 24.68 -3.06 3.12
CA SER A 535 24.18 -4.17 2.30
C SER A 535 22.77 -3.92 1.76
N THR A 536 21.90 -3.35 2.59
CA THR A 536 20.54 -2.99 2.21
C THR A 536 20.54 -1.89 1.14
N ILE A 537 21.36 -0.86 1.31
CA ILE A 537 21.55 0.22 0.33
C ILE A 537 21.99 -0.34 -1.03
N ILE A 538 22.98 -1.23 -1.04
CA ILE A 538 23.49 -1.85 -2.28
C ILE A 538 22.40 -2.66 -2.97
N THR A 539 21.64 -3.46 -2.20
CA THR A 539 20.53 -4.26 -2.72
C THR A 539 19.47 -3.38 -3.37
N ASP A 540 19.02 -2.32 -2.69
CA ASP A 540 18.04 -1.37 -3.21
C ASP A 540 18.52 -0.65 -4.48
N VAL A 541 19.81 -0.29 -4.55
CA VAL A 541 20.42 0.33 -5.74
C VAL A 541 20.44 -0.63 -6.92
N VAL A 542 20.89 -1.87 -6.72
CA VAL A 542 20.91 -2.92 -7.77
C VAL A 542 19.50 -3.19 -8.27
N GLU A 543 18.54 -3.39 -7.36
CA GLU A 543 17.14 -3.66 -7.68
C GLU A 543 16.51 -2.52 -8.50
N THR A 544 16.89 -1.28 -8.19
CA THR A 544 16.40 -0.06 -8.85
C THR A 544 17.03 0.15 -10.23
N LEU A 545 18.31 -0.17 -10.40
CA LEU A 545 19.04 0.02 -11.67
C LEU A 545 19.01 -1.21 -12.59
N TRP A 546 18.44 -2.33 -12.14
CA TRP A 546 18.38 -3.61 -12.87
C TRP A 546 17.95 -3.49 -14.34
N GLY A 547 16.86 -2.76 -14.60
CA GLY A 547 16.35 -2.54 -15.97
C GLY A 547 16.94 -1.32 -16.68
N HIS A 548 17.87 -0.61 -16.06
CA HIS A 548 18.51 0.59 -16.58
C HIS A 548 19.96 0.34 -17.01
N ILE A 549 20.70 -0.55 -16.34
CA ILE A 549 22.08 -0.91 -16.65
C ILE A 549 22.11 -2.40 -17.02
N SER A 550 22.21 -2.69 -18.32
CA SER A 550 22.20 -4.08 -18.84
C SER A 550 23.36 -4.92 -18.32
N GLU A 551 24.51 -4.29 -18.06
CA GLU A 551 25.74 -4.93 -17.62
C GLU A 551 25.59 -5.56 -16.23
N LEU A 552 24.69 -5.06 -15.37
CA LEU A 552 24.41 -5.68 -14.06
C LEU A 552 23.78 -7.08 -14.18
N GLN A 553 23.16 -7.38 -15.33
CA GLN A 553 22.58 -8.69 -15.61
C GLN A 553 23.63 -9.69 -16.13
N ASP A 554 24.84 -9.23 -16.47
CA ASP A 554 25.96 -10.05 -16.90
C ASP A 554 26.77 -10.55 -15.69
N TYR A 555 26.12 -11.42 -14.91
CA TYR A 555 26.73 -12.03 -13.72
C TYR A 555 27.99 -12.85 -14.06
N GLN A 556 28.09 -13.38 -15.28
CA GLN A 556 29.25 -14.14 -15.74
C GLN A 556 30.47 -13.23 -15.85
N ALA A 557 30.33 -12.10 -16.56
CA ALA A 557 31.41 -11.12 -16.66
C ALA A 557 31.80 -10.55 -15.29
N MET A 558 30.85 -10.37 -14.38
CA MET A 558 31.12 -9.85 -13.03
C MET A 558 31.88 -10.87 -12.16
N CYS A 559 31.51 -12.16 -12.22
CA CYS A 559 32.27 -13.23 -11.59
C CYS A 559 33.70 -13.32 -12.16
N ASP A 560 33.85 -13.33 -13.48
CA ASP A 560 35.16 -13.39 -14.13
C ASP A 560 36.06 -12.20 -13.76
N TYR A 561 35.46 -11.03 -13.54
CA TYR A 561 36.16 -9.82 -13.12
C TYR A 561 36.61 -9.86 -11.64
N LEU A 562 35.77 -10.41 -10.74
CA LEU A 562 36.10 -10.56 -9.31
C LEU A 562 37.08 -11.71 -9.03
N ILE A 563 37.15 -12.73 -9.90
CA ILE A 563 38.13 -13.82 -9.78
C ILE A 563 39.58 -13.35 -10.04
N ARG A 564 39.77 -12.24 -10.76
CA ARG A 564 41.10 -11.67 -11.09
C ARG A 564 41.81 -11.14 -9.84
N ASP A 565 43.14 -11.06 -9.89
CA ASP A 565 43.92 -10.51 -8.77
C ASP A 565 43.95 -8.98 -8.78
N HIS A 566 43.18 -8.34 -7.88
CA HIS A 566 43.19 -6.88 -7.67
C HIS A 566 44.19 -6.41 -6.58
N SER A 567 44.98 -7.32 -5.99
CA SER A 567 45.86 -7.01 -4.84
C SER A 567 47.31 -6.68 -5.23
N ARG A 568 47.81 -7.04 -6.42
CA ARG A 568 49.21 -6.80 -6.85
C ARG A 568 49.33 -5.66 -7.87
N SER A 569 50.32 -4.77 -7.73
CA SER A 569 50.61 -3.70 -8.71
C SER A 569 51.73 -4.11 -9.66
N LEU A 570 51.63 -3.71 -10.93
CA LEU A 570 52.62 -3.95 -12.01
C LEU A 570 53.92 -3.16 -11.81
N GLY A 571 54.53 -3.29 -10.64
CA GLY A 571 55.69 -2.51 -10.21
C GLY A 571 57.06 -3.18 -10.37
N GLN A 572 57.16 -4.51 -10.54
CA GLN A 572 58.46 -5.19 -10.57
C GLN A 572 58.54 -6.37 -11.55
N GLN A 573 58.98 -6.03 -12.78
CA GLN A 573 59.88 -6.75 -13.68
C GLN A 573 59.47 -7.97 -14.54
N THR A 574 60.11 -7.91 -15.73
CA THR A 574 60.42 -8.86 -16.82
C THR A 574 59.32 -9.28 -17.80
N ASP A 575 59.59 -8.90 -19.05
CA ASP A 575 58.78 -8.89 -20.27
C ASP A 575 58.52 -10.29 -20.87
N ASP A 576 58.52 -11.34 -20.05
CA ASP A 576 58.29 -12.71 -20.51
C ASP A 576 57.15 -13.36 -19.71
N GLN A 577 55.99 -13.44 -20.38
CA GLN A 577 54.73 -14.08 -20.00
C GLN A 577 53.82 -13.24 -19.07
N MET A 578 52.87 -12.51 -19.68
CA MET A 578 51.64 -12.11 -18.98
C MET A 578 50.91 -13.38 -18.52
N ASP A 579 50.93 -13.64 -17.22
CA ASP A 579 50.16 -14.70 -16.59
C ASP A 579 48.66 -14.40 -16.68
N VAL A 580 47.83 -15.44 -16.85
CA VAL A 580 46.40 -15.35 -17.22
C VAL A 580 45.54 -14.75 -16.10
N GLY A 581 46.11 -14.35 -14.95
CA GLY A 581 45.41 -13.85 -13.77
C GLY A 581 45.56 -12.35 -13.43
N GLU A 582 46.47 -11.61 -14.07
CA GLU A 582 46.75 -10.21 -13.71
C GLU A 582 45.80 -9.21 -14.39
N ILE A 583 45.42 -8.14 -13.69
CA ILE A 583 44.54 -7.08 -14.18
C ILE A 583 45.30 -5.78 -14.43
N GLU A 584 44.97 -5.07 -15.51
CA GLU A 584 45.58 -3.76 -15.79
C GLU A 584 45.19 -2.73 -14.73
N GLU A 585 46.12 -1.84 -14.36
CA GLU A 585 45.94 -0.87 -13.28
C GLU A 585 44.69 0.03 -13.46
N CYS A 586 44.35 0.39 -14.69
CA CYS A 586 43.15 1.20 -14.99
C CYS A 586 41.84 0.48 -14.65
N TYR A 587 41.83 -0.86 -14.65
CA TYR A 587 40.68 -1.70 -14.31
C TYR A 587 40.72 -2.22 -12.87
N ARG A 588 41.75 -1.89 -12.09
CA ARG A 588 41.90 -2.41 -10.73
C ARG A 588 40.85 -1.84 -9.76
N LEU A 589 40.28 -2.69 -8.91
CA LEU A 589 39.44 -2.29 -7.79
C LEU A 589 40.28 -1.99 -6.54
N SER A 590 39.87 -1.00 -5.77
CA SER A 590 40.29 -0.83 -4.37
C SER A 590 39.66 -1.91 -3.48
N GLU A 591 40.19 -2.07 -2.27
CA GLU A 591 39.67 -3.04 -1.30
C GLU A 591 38.19 -2.78 -0.97
N GLU A 592 37.80 -1.51 -0.79
CA GLU A 592 36.41 -1.13 -0.53
C GLU A 592 35.50 -1.35 -1.74
N GLU A 593 35.98 -1.02 -2.95
CA GLU A 593 35.24 -1.26 -4.19
C GLU A 593 35.01 -2.76 -4.41
N GLU A 594 35.99 -3.60 -4.10
CA GLU A 594 35.89 -5.06 -4.20
C GLU A 594 34.85 -5.62 -3.21
N VAL A 595 34.85 -5.18 -1.95
CA VAL A 595 33.83 -5.57 -0.95
C VAL A 595 32.41 -5.23 -1.43
N VAL A 596 32.24 -4.01 -1.92
CA VAL A 596 30.93 -3.51 -2.39
C VAL A 596 30.49 -4.21 -3.68
N LEU A 597 31.43 -4.51 -4.59
CA LEU A 597 31.11 -5.22 -5.83
C LEU A 597 30.77 -6.70 -5.57
N VAL A 598 31.40 -7.35 -4.59
CA VAL A 598 30.99 -8.70 -4.15
C VAL A 598 29.55 -8.69 -3.61
N ASN A 599 29.19 -7.69 -2.80
CA ASN A 599 27.81 -7.53 -2.34
C ASN A 599 26.85 -7.28 -3.51
N ALA A 600 27.24 -6.40 -4.44
CA ALA A 600 26.46 -6.13 -5.64
C ALA A 600 26.29 -7.38 -6.52
N LEU A 601 27.29 -8.26 -6.64
CA LEU A 601 27.18 -9.54 -7.35
C LEU A 601 26.09 -10.41 -6.71
N VAL A 602 26.11 -10.57 -5.39
CA VAL A 602 25.09 -11.36 -4.68
C VAL A 602 23.70 -10.76 -4.86
N ALA A 603 23.57 -9.43 -4.76
CA ALA A 603 22.31 -8.73 -5.04
C ALA A 603 21.85 -8.90 -6.50
N CYS A 604 22.76 -8.89 -7.48
CA CYS A 604 22.46 -9.15 -8.88
C CYS A 604 21.99 -10.59 -9.11
N LEU A 605 22.64 -11.58 -8.49
CA LEU A 605 22.24 -12.99 -8.55
C LEU A 605 20.85 -13.19 -7.93
N ASN A 606 20.58 -12.60 -6.77
CA ASN A 606 19.27 -12.69 -6.12
C ASN A 606 18.19 -12.04 -7.00
N THR A 607 18.45 -10.83 -7.51
CA THR A 607 17.54 -10.14 -8.43
C THR A 607 17.28 -10.95 -9.71
N ALA A 608 18.30 -11.62 -10.25
CA ALA A 608 18.17 -12.49 -11.41
C ALA A 608 17.30 -13.72 -11.14
N VAL A 609 17.37 -14.30 -9.94
CA VAL A 609 16.53 -15.44 -9.54
C VAL A 609 15.08 -15.01 -9.28
N GLU A 610 14.86 -13.85 -8.65
CA GLU A 610 13.52 -13.37 -8.30
C GLU A 610 12.76 -12.74 -9.47
N ARG A 611 13.46 -11.96 -10.32
CA ARG A 611 12.85 -11.17 -11.42
C ARG A 611 13.13 -11.72 -12.81
N GLY A 612 14.19 -12.52 -12.94
CA GLY A 612 14.68 -13.00 -14.23
C GLY A 612 15.59 -12.03 -14.96
N LEU A 613 16.24 -12.54 -16.00
CA LEU A 613 17.14 -11.81 -16.90
C LEU A 613 16.37 -11.27 -18.10
N ASP A 614 16.60 -10.02 -18.52
CA ASP A 614 15.83 -9.37 -19.59
C ASP A 614 15.92 -10.13 -20.92
N LYS A 615 17.06 -10.76 -21.20
CA LYS A 615 17.25 -11.64 -22.38
C LYS A 615 16.19 -12.74 -22.47
N ASN A 616 15.71 -13.23 -21.33
CA ASN A 616 14.77 -14.34 -21.21
C ASN A 616 13.31 -13.87 -21.01
N LEU A 617 13.08 -12.55 -20.85
CA LEU A 617 11.76 -11.94 -20.61
C LEU A 617 11.12 -11.31 -21.86
N THR A 618 11.77 -11.41 -23.02
CA THR A 618 11.43 -10.68 -24.26
C THR A 618 10.01 -10.93 -24.79
N GLU A 619 9.34 -12.02 -24.40
CA GLU A 619 7.98 -12.37 -24.83
C GLU A 619 6.84 -11.98 -23.84
N VAL A 620 7.16 -11.47 -22.64
CA VAL A 620 6.20 -11.36 -21.51
C VAL A 620 5.92 -9.90 -21.10
N LYS A 621 6.08 -8.92 -22.01
CA LYS A 621 5.91 -7.49 -21.71
C LYS A 621 4.52 -7.06 -21.18
N ASP A 622 3.52 -7.94 -21.19
CA ASP A 622 2.15 -7.68 -20.72
C ASP A 622 1.78 -8.29 -19.35
N LYS A 623 2.64 -9.08 -18.69
CA LYS A 623 2.35 -9.65 -17.35
C LYS A 623 3.16 -8.95 -16.26
N LYS A 624 2.49 -8.53 -15.17
CA LYS A 624 3.11 -7.92 -13.97
C LYS A 624 4.08 -8.84 -13.22
N HIS A 625 4.04 -10.15 -13.48
CA HIS A 625 4.91 -11.15 -12.87
C HIS A 625 5.44 -12.12 -13.94
N PRO A 626 6.75 -12.40 -13.96
CA PRO A 626 7.34 -13.42 -14.84
C PRO A 626 6.76 -14.79 -14.50
N ASP A 627 6.67 -15.66 -15.51
CA ASP A 627 6.22 -17.05 -15.33
C ASP A 627 7.22 -17.81 -14.45
N LYS A 628 6.72 -18.59 -13.48
CA LYS A 628 7.57 -19.37 -12.57
C LYS A 628 8.52 -20.29 -13.34
N SER A 629 8.10 -20.81 -14.49
CA SER A 629 8.94 -21.65 -15.35
C SER A 629 10.20 -20.93 -15.85
N ILE A 630 10.08 -19.66 -16.25
CA ILE A 630 11.20 -18.83 -16.73
C ILE A 630 12.18 -18.54 -15.58
N LEU A 631 11.67 -18.28 -14.38
CA LEU A 631 12.51 -18.05 -13.19
C LEU A 631 13.31 -19.31 -12.81
N GLU A 632 12.69 -20.49 -12.86
CA GLU A 632 13.39 -21.76 -12.62
C GLU A 632 14.46 -22.04 -13.68
N GLU A 633 14.20 -21.71 -14.96
CA GLU A 633 15.19 -21.85 -16.03
C GLU A 633 16.38 -20.89 -15.85
N ASN A 634 16.12 -19.63 -15.47
CA ASN A 634 17.17 -18.67 -15.11
C ASN A 634 18.03 -19.19 -13.95
N LYS A 635 17.39 -19.71 -12.90
CA LYS A 635 18.10 -20.31 -11.76
C LYS A 635 19.02 -21.45 -12.21
N LYS A 636 18.56 -22.32 -13.11
CA LYS A 636 19.39 -23.41 -13.69
C LYS A 636 20.54 -22.88 -14.54
N GLU A 637 20.31 -21.88 -15.38
CA GLU A 637 21.35 -21.24 -16.21
C GLU A 637 22.46 -20.63 -15.33
N ILE A 638 22.07 -19.88 -14.31
CA ILE A 638 22.99 -19.29 -13.32
C ILE A 638 23.77 -20.39 -12.60
N SER A 639 23.08 -21.44 -12.15
CA SER A 639 23.69 -22.54 -11.40
C SER A 639 24.74 -23.30 -12.21
N ARG A 640 24.49 -23.58 -13.49
CA ARG A 640 25.46 -24.28 -14.36
C ARG A 640 26.77 -23.53 -14.50
N TYR A 641 26.73 -22.20 -14.60
CA TYR A 641 27.93 -21.37 -14.65
C TYR A 641 28.63 -21.32 -13.29
N LEU A 642 27.86 -21.13 -12.21
CA LEU A 642 28.42 -21.01 -10.86
C LEU A 642 29.08 -22.31 -10.36
N VAL A 643 28.66 -23.49 -10.82
CA VAL A 643 29.34 -24.77 -10.50
C VAL A 643 30.85 -24.71 -10.83
N GLU A 644 31.25 -24.02 -11.90
CA GLU A 644 32.66 -23.88 -12.26
C GLU A 644 33.32 -22.61 -11.67
N ALA A 645 32.60 -21.49 -11.67
CA ALA A 645 33.16 -20.18 -11.27
C ALA A 645 33.22 -19.97 -9.76
N PHE A 646 32.23 -20.46 -9.02
CA PHE A 646 32.05 -20.16 -7.59
C PHE A 646 33.17 -20.72 -6.69
N PRO A 647 33.70 -21.95 -6.90
CA PRO A 647 34.83 -22.44 -6.11
C PRO A 647 36.08 -21.53 -6.24
N LYS A 648 36.34 -21.02 -7.44
CA LYS A 648 37.45 -20.09 -7.71
C LYS A 648 37.23 -18.77 -6.96
N LEU A 649 36.01 -18.23 -7.02
CA LEU A 649 35.63 -17.00 -6.32
C LEU A 649 35.74 -17.14 -4.79
N LEU A 650 35.26 -18.23 -4.21
CA LEU A 650 35.38 -18.51 -2.77
C LEU A 650 36.84 -18.57 -2.33
N SER A 651 37.68 -19.32 -3.05
CA SER A 651 39.09 -19.49 -2.72
C SER A 651 39.86 -18.16 -2.72
N ARG A 652 39.47 -17.21 -3.58
CA ARG A 652 40.12 -15.91 -3.70
C ARG A 652 39.86 -14.99 -2.51
N HIS A 653 38.66 -15.08 -1.93
CA HIS A 653 38.20 -14.16 -0.89
C HIS A 653 38.11 -14.82 0.50
N THR A 654 38.63 -16.04 0.68
CA THR A 654 38.54 -16.79 1.95
C THR A 654 39.15 -16.04 3.14
N ASP A 655 40.17 -15.21 2.92
CA ASP A 655 40.86 -14.46 3.97
C ASP A 655 40.10 -13.22 4.47
N ASP A 656 39.04 -12.79 3.76
CA ASP A 656 38.25 -11.60 4.07
C ASP A 656 36.86 -11.98 4.58
N ALA A 657 36.65 -11.84 5.89
CA ALA A 657 35.38 -12.21 6.53
C ALA A 657 34.17 -11.39 6.02
N SER A 658 34.38 -10.14 5.58
CA SER A 658 33.30 -9.27 5.09
C SER A 658 32.82 -9.71 3.71
N LYS A 659 33.75 -10.03 2.80
CA LYS A 659 33.43 -10.58 1.47
C LYS A 659 32.80 -11.97 1.61
N MET A 660 33.36 -12.81 2.48
CA MET A 660 32.84 -14.15 2.73
C MET A 660 31.41 -14.13 3.27
N THR A 661 31.05 -13.15 4.10
CA THR A 661 29.67 -13.02 4.64
C THR A 661 28.63 -12.97 3.52
N GLN A 662 28.93 -12.31 2.40
CA GLN A 662 28.06 -12.25 1.24
C GLN A 662 28.16 -13.52 0.39
N LEU A 663 29.37 -13.98 0.08
CA LEU A 663 29.59 -15.13 -0.81
C LEU A 663 29.01 -16.44 -0.28
N VAL A 664 29.04 -16.68 1.04
CA VAL A 664 28.48 -17.92 1.61
C VAL A 664 26.96 -18.01 1.43
N SER A 665 26.25 -16.95 1.05
CA SER A 665 24.81 -16.98 0.76
C SER A 665 24.47 -17.50 -0.64
N VAL A 666 25.41 -17.41 -1.60
CA VAL A 666 25.22 -17.80 -3.01
C VAL A 666 24.70 -19.23 -3.19
N PRO A 667 25.13 -20.26 -2.42
CA PRO A 667 24.57 -21.60 -2.54
C PRO A 667 23.05 -21.70 -2.37
N THR A 668 22.42 -20.80 -1.61
CA THR A 668 20.94 -20.75 -1.47
C THR A 668 20.23 -20.29 -2.77
N LEU A 669 20.95 -19.56 -3.63
CA LEU A 669 20.48 -19.06 -4.92
C LEU A 669 20.67 -20.09 -6.04
N MET A 670 21.40 -21.18 -5.80
CA MET A 670 21.69 -22.22 -6.79
C MET A 670 20.67 -23.36 -6.77
N ASP A 671 20.49 -24.03 -7.91
CA ASP A 671 19.88 -25.35 -8.03
C ASP A 671 20.97 -26.41 -7.88
N LEU A 672 20.94 -27.15 -6.78
CA LEU A 672 21.94 -28.16 -6.46
C LEU A 672 21.93 -29.35 -7.43
N ASN A 673 20.83 -29.56 -8.18
CA ASN A 673 20.78 -30.59 -9.23
C ASN A 673 21.80 -30.33 -10.34
N ALA A 674 22.23 -29.08 -10.53
CA ALA A 674 23.24 -28.73 -11.53
C ALA A 674 24.56 -29.47 -11.31
N TYR A 675 24.94 -29.78 -10.05
CA TYR A 675 26.15 -30.56 -9.75
C TYR A 675 26.03 -32.02 -10.22
N VAL A 676 24.84 -32.61 -10.12
CA VAL A 676 24.56 -33.97 -10.59
C VAL A 676 24.47 -34.01 -12.11
N GLU A 677 23.78 -33.03 -12.72
CA GLU A 677 23.67 -32.92 -14.19
C GLU A 677 25.05 -32.80 -14.86
N LEU A 678 25.97 -32.05 -14.24
CA LEU A 678 27.32 -31.79 -14.76
C LEU A 678 28.37 -32.82 -14.33
N ARG A 679 28.00 -33.83 -13.52
CA ARG A 679 28.94 -34.81 -12.91
C ARG A 679 30.09 -34.13 -12.15
N ALA A 680 29.74 -33.10 -11.39
CA ALA A 680 30.64 -32.26 -10.63
C ALA A 680 30.55 -32.52 -9.11
N GLU A 681 30.24 -33.76 -8.70
CA GLU A 681 30.07 -34.13 -7.28
C GLU A 681 31.35 -33.88 -6.47
N GLY A 682 32.53 -33.99 -7.09
CA GLY A 682 33.81 -33.66 -6.45
C GLY A 682 33.99 -32.16 -6.16
N GLU A 683 33.45 -31.28 -7.02
CA GLU A 683 33.45 -29.83 -6.75
C GLU A 683 32.42 -29.47 -5.68
N TYR A 684 31.28 -30.17 -5.66
CA TYR A 684 30.30 -30.07 -4.57
C TYR A 684 30.91 -30.47 -3.22
N GLU A 685 31.69 -31.55 -3.18
CA GLU A 685 32.40 -31.99 -1.97
C GLU A 685 33.37 -30.92 -1.44
N LYS A 686 34.14 -30.28 -2.33
CA LYS A 686 35.02 -29.17 -1.94
C LYS A 686 34.24 -27.97 -1.43
N LEU A 687 33.09 -27.66 -2.04
CA LEU A 687 32.22 -26.57 -1.62
C LEU A 687 31.71 -26.79 -0.20
N ILE A 688 31.10 -27.95 0.10
CA ILE A 688 30.59 -28.23 1.44
C ILE A 688 31.72 -28.24 2.48
N GLN A 689 32.89 -28.80 2.14
CA GLN A 689 34.04 -28.78 3.04
C GLN A 689 34.52 -27.35 3.35
N THR A 690 34.52 -26.48 2.34
CA THR A 690 34.86 -25.06 2.51
C THR A 690 33.85 -24.37 3.42
N LEU A 691 32.55 -24.56 3.20
CA LEU A 691 31.50 -23.99 4.05
C LEU A 691 31.59 -24.49 5.49
N VAL A 692 31.84 -25.78 5.69
CA VAL A 692 32.06 -26.38 7.03
C VAL A 692 33.26 -25.71 7.73
N ASN A 693 34.38 -25.54 7.03
CA ASN A 693 35.57 -24.90 7.57
C ASN A 693 35.32 -23.42 7.91
N VAL A 694 34.60 -22.69 7.05
CA VAL A 694 34.22 -21.29 7.29
C VAL A 694 33.32 -21.21 8.52
N TYR A 695 32.31 -22.08 8.63
CA TYR A 695 31.40 -22.12 9.76
C TYR A 695 32.11 -22.37 11.10
N GLN A 696 33.06 -23.31 11.13
CA GLN A 696 33.83 -23.66 12.32
C GLN A 696 34.72 -22.52 12.84
N ASN A 697 35.11 -21.59 11.96
CA ASN A 697 36.03 -20.50 12.28
C ASN A 697 35.36 -19.12 12.29
N ALA A 698 34.11 -19.00 11.83
CA ALA A 698 33.40 -17.74 11.70
C ALA A 698 33.15 -17.07 13.06
N MET A 699 33.59 -15.81 13.19
CA MET A 699 33.41 -14.99 14.40
C MET A 699 32.30 -13.94 14.24
N LEU A 700 32.06 -13.49 12.99
CA LEU A 700 31.00 -12.53 12.68
C LEU A 700 29.64 -13.22 12.70
N LYS A 701 28.65 -12.56 13.30
CA LYS A 701 27.28 -13.07 13.42
C LYS A 701 26.69 -13.42 12.05
N ASP A 702 26.74 -12.47 11.11
CA ASP A 702 26.08 -12.63 9.81
C ASP A 702 26.76 -13.71 8.95
N LEU A 703 28.08 -13.86 9.08
CA LEU A 703 28.81 -14.97 8.43
C LEU A 703 28.33 -16.33 8.93
N VAL A 704 28.12 -16.48 10.25
CA VAL A 704 27.59 -17.73 10.83
C VAL A 704 26.16 -17.99 10.35
N VAL A 705 25.32 -16.96 10.34
CA VAL A 705 23.91 -17.05 9.90
C VAL A 705 23.83 -17.46 8.43
N ASN A 706 24.45 -16.70 7.53
CA ASN A 706 24.39 -16.95 6.08
C ASN A 706 25.02 -18.31 5.72
N CYS A 707 26.10 -18.69 6.40
CA CYS A 707 26.72 -20.00 6.19
C CYS A 707 25.82 -21.15 6.71
N ALA A 708 25.14 -20.98 7.85
CA ALA A 708 24.16 -21.95 8.34
C ALA A 708 23.00 -22.15 7.36
N GLU A 709 22.48 -21.07 6.78
CA GLU A 709 21.40 -21.13 5.79
C GLU A 709 21.82 -21.91 4.53
N SER A 710 23.05 -21.67 4.06
CA SER A 710 23.61 -22.46 2.96
C SER A 710 23.81 -23.92 3.32
N LEU A 711 24.38 -24.24 4.50
CA LEU A 711 24.52 -25.63 4.96
C LEU A 711 23.16 -26.32 5.12
N GLN A 712 22.13 -25.59 5.56
CA GLN A 712 20.74 -26.07 5.62
C GLN A 712 20.15 -26.29 4.23
N HIS A 713 20.43 -25.42 3.26
CA HIS A 713 20.01 -25.63 1.88
C HIS A 713 20.66 -26.87 1.29
N LEU A 714 21.95 -27.08 1.54
CA LEU A 714 22.69 -28.28 1.12
C LEU A 714 22.15 -29.55 1.79
N SER A 715 21.84 -29.51 3.09
CA SER A 715 21.33 -30.69 3.82
C SER A 715 19.96 -31.17 3.32
N LYS A 716 19.16 -30.29 2.70
CA LYS A 716 17.87 -30.66 2.07
C LYS A 716 18.04 -31.46 0.77
N ALA A 717 19.22 -31.46 0.14
CA ALA A 717 19.49 -32.25 -1.06
C ALA A 717 19.76 -33.73 -0.70
N THR A 718 18.69 -34.48 -0.45
CA THR A 718 18.76 -35.90 -0.02
C THR A 718 19.44 -36.82 -1.03
N TYR A 719 19.45 -36.46 -2.32
CA TYR A 719 20.15 -37.21 -3.37
C TYR A 719 21.68 -37.05 -3.35
N LEU A 720 22.23 -36.13 -2.52
CA LEU A 720 23.66 -35.93 -2.28
C LEU A 720 24.05 -36.32 -0.83
N SER A 721 23.22 -37.10 -0.14
CA SER A 721 23.43 -37.46 1.27
C SER A 721 24.75 -38.20 1.54
N GLU A 722 25.22 -39.03 0.59
CA GLU A 722 26.53 -39.71 0.68
C GLU A 722 27.70 -38.73 0.86
N VAL A 723 27.58 -37.52 0.28
CA VAL A 723 28.54 -36.45 0.48
C VAL A 723 28.21 -35.66 1.75
N ASN A 724 26.95 -35.28 1.95
CA ASN A 724 26.55 -34.38 3.04
C ASN A 724 26.70 -34.98 4.44
N ASP A 725 26.20 -36.18 4.65
CA ASP A 725 26.08 -36.81 5.97
C ASP A 725 27.41 -36.90 6.74
N PRO A 726 28.53 -37.38 6.16
CA PRO A 726 29.80 -37.46 6.90
C PRO A 726 30.37 -36.08 7.26
N ARG A 727 30.21 -35.06 6.41
CA ARG A 727 30.70 -33.70 6.71
C ARG A 727 29.84 -33.02 7.77
N LEU A 728 28.52 -33.23 7.73
CA LEU A 728 27.60 -32.76 8.77
C LEU A 728 27.79 -33.52 10.08
N ALA A 729 28.13 -34.82 10.06
CA ALA A 729 28.51 -35.57 11.25
C ALA A 729 29.77 -34.98 11.91
N SER A 730 30.83 -34.79 11.14
CA SER A 730 32.06 -34.15 11.62
C SER A 730 31.81 -32.75 12.16
N LEU A 731 31.00 -31.94 11.46
CA LEU A 731 30.64 -30.59 11.91
C LEU A 731 29.93 -30.61 13.27
N ARG A 732 28.99 -31.55 13.48
CA ARG A 732 28.29 -31.69 14.77
C ARG A 732 29.25 -32.00 15.91
N GLU A 733 30.17 -32.94 15.71
CA GLU A 733 31.19 -33.29 16.71
C GLU A 733 32.07 -32.09 17.07
N VAL A 734 32.56 -31.36 16.06
CA VAL A 734 33.45 -30.21 16.26
C VAL A 734 32.73 -29.08 17.01
N VAL A 735 31.54 -28.67 16.58
CA VAL A 735 30.82 -27.54 17.21
C VAL A 735 30.40 -27.87 18.63
N VAL A 736 29.89 -29.09 18.88
CA VAL A 736 29.55 -29.53 20.25
C VAL A 736 30.81 -29.64 21.11
N GLY A 737 31.92 -30.11 20.54
CA GLY A 737 33.23 -30.15 21.19
C GLY A 737 33.76 -28.76 21.58
N GLN A 738 33.64 -27.77 20.70
CA GLN A 738 34.04 -26.38 20.98
C GLN A 738 33.25 -25.78 22.15
N VAL A 739 31.93 -26.01 22.22
CA VAL A 739 31.11 -25.56 23.36
C VAL A 739 31.57 -26.26 24.66
N ARG A 740 31.83 -27.57 24.60
CA ARG A 740 32.34 -28.35 25.74
C ARG A 740 33.67 -27.80 26.24
N GLU A 741 34.63 -27.54 25.35
CA GLU A 741 35.95 -27.03 25.69
C GLU A 741 35.86 -25.66 26.39
N VAL A 742 35.04 -24.75 25.87
CA VAL A 742 34.89 -23.40 26.43
C VAL A 742 34.18 -23.42 27.79
N CYS A 743 33.22 -24.33 28.00
CA CYS A 743 32.40 -24.41 29.20
C CYS A 743 32.99 -25.30 30.32
N SER A 744 33.82 -26.27 29.95
CA SER A 744 34.37 -27.28 30.86
C SER A 744 35.17 -26.67 32.02
N GLY A 745 35.02 -27.28 33.21
CA GLY A 745 35.78 -26.92 34.41
C GLY A 745 35.39 -25.60 35.07
N LYS A 746 34.30 -24.96 34.64
CA LYS A 746 33.81 -23.68 35.16
C LYS A 746 32.44 -23.83 35.81
N ASP A 747 32.21 -23.15 36.93
CA ASP A 747 30.84 -22.96 37.45
C ASP A 747 30.17 -21.82 36.66
N LEU A 748 29.46 -22.19 35.60
CA LEU A 748 28.86 -21.23 34.68
C LEU A 748 27.85 -20.30 35.36
N VAL A 749 27.17 -20.74 36.43
CA VAL A 749 26.11 -19.94 37.06
C VAL A 749 26.71 -18.83 37.92
N THR A 750 27.68 -19.15 38.79
CA THR A 750 28.16 -18.20 39.81
C THR A 750 29.45 -17.47 39.43
N THR A 751 30.22 -17.97 38.47
CA THR A 751 31.53 -17.39 38.11
C THR A 751 31.35 -16.03 37.43
N ARG A 752 32.29 -15.09 37.66
CA ARG A 752 32.36 -13.83 36.91
C ARG A 752 33.01 -14.04 35.54
N TYR A 753 32.34 -13.62 34.47
CA TYR A 753 32.89 -13.76 33.13
C TYR A 753 33.80 -12.59 32.77
N SER A 754 34.95 -12.91 32.17
CA SER A 754 35.79 -11.91 31.49
C SER A 754 35.20 -11.57 30.12
N THR A 755 35.54 -10.42 29.54
CA THR A 755 35.09 -10.02 28.19
C THR A 755 35.47 -11.06 27.13
N ALA A 756 36.68 -11.65 27.24
CA ALA A 756 37.13 -12.73 26.38
C ALA A 756 36.28 -14.00 26.53
N LEU A 757 35.87 -14.34 27.76
CA LEU A 757 35.01 -15.50 28.01
C LEU A 757 33.59 -15.27 27.49
N ILE A 758 33.02 -14.07 27.69
CA ILE A 758 31.71 -13.68 27.14
C ILE A 758 31.71 -13.86 25.63
N HIS A 759 32.71 -13.29 24.94
CA HIS A 759 32.83 -13.40 23.49
C HIS A 759 32.96 -14.86 23.04
N SER A 760 33.84 -15.63 23.69
CA SER A 760 34.07 -17.05 23.36
C SER A 760 32.82 -17.91 23.54
N ILE A 761 32.10 -17.78 24.67
CA ILE A 761 30.84 -18.51 24.90
C ILE A 761 29.79 -18.05 23.88
N SER A 762 29.64 -16.75 23.67
CA SER A 762 28.64 -16.19 22.75
C SER A 762 28.79 -16.71 21.32
N VAL A 763 30.01 -16.72 20.77
CA VAL A 763 30.26 -17.19 19.39
C VAL A 763 30.01 -18.69 19.26
N ASN A 764 30.49 -19.50 20.22
CA ASN A 764 30.29 -20.95 20.17
C ASN A 764 28.82 -21.34 20.40
N MET A 765 28.10 -20.63 21.27
CA MET A 765 26.68 -20.84 21.46
C MET A 765 25.86 -20.37 20.27
N LEU A 766 26.24 -19.27 19.60
CA LEU A 766 25.65 -18.84 18.32
C LEU A 766 25.77 -19.95 17.26
N ARG A 767 26.97 -20.51 17.08
CA ARG A 767 27.18 -21.64 16.16
C ARG A 767 26.31 -22.84 16.54
N LEU A 768 26.28 -23.24 17.82
CA LEU A 768 25.42 -24.36 18.22
C LEU A 768 23.92 -24.07 17.97
N ALA A 769 23.46 -22.85 18.26
CA ALA A 769 22.07 -22.43 18.07
C ALA A 769 21.65 -22.45 16.59
N HIS A 770 22.55 -22.08 15.66
CA HIS A 770 22.28 -22.18 14.23
C HIS A 770 22.44 -23.60 13.69
N LEU A 771 23.43 -24.37 14.15
CA LEU A 771 23.65 -25.76 13.74
C LEU A 771 22.44 -26.65 14.04
N ILE A 772 21.92 -26.57 15.28
CA ILE A 772 20.76 -27.37 15.72
C ILE A 772 19.47 -27.02 14.95
N SER A 773 19.46 -25.98 14.11
CA SER A 773 18.29 -25.63 13.30
C SER A 773 18.07 -26.57 12.11
N PHE A 774 19.14 -27.21 11.62
CA PHE A 774 19.11 -27.96 10.36
C PHE A 774 19.75 -29.35 10.42
N THR A 775 20.40 -29.68 11.53
CA THR A 775 20.91 -31.03 11.80
C THR A 775 20.66 -31.40 13.25
N ASP A 776 20.64 -32.70 13.56
CA ASP A 776 20.42 -33.22 14.92
C ASP A 776 21.77 -33.52 15.61
N PRO A 777 22.25 -32.64 16.52
CA PRO A 777 23.41 -32.88 17.38
C PRO A 777 23.06 -33.51 18.73
N THR A 778 21.79 -33.82 19.02
CA THR A 778 21.33 -34.06 20.39
C THR A 778 21.98 -35.28 21.06
N THR A 779 22.33 -36.31 20.30
CA THR A 779 23.03 -37.51 20.82
C THR A 779 24.42 -37.18 21.33
N ILE A 780 25.16 -36.33 20.62
CA ILE A 780 26.52 -35.89 20.98
C ILE A 780 26.47 -34.91 22.15
N MET A 781 25.42 -34.09 22.21
CA MET A 781 25.19 -33.17 23.33
C MET A 781 24.89 -33.91 24.64
N ASP A 782 24.20 -35.05 24.58
CA ASP A 782 23.87 -35.88 25.74
C ASP A 782 25.08 -36.64 26.29
N ASP A 783 26.07 -36.93 25.42
CA ASP A 783 27.30 -37.62 25.81
C ASP A 783 28.18 -36.72 26.71
N ALA A 784 28.50 -37.22 27.90
CA ALA A 784 29.38 -36.53 28.84
C ALA A 784 30.87 -36.76 28.53
N GLN A 785 31.23 -37.75 27.71
CA GLN A 785 32.63 -38.10 27.37
C GLN A 785 33.54 -38.26 28.61
N GLY A 786 33.00 -38.80 29.70
CA GLY A 786 33.72 -38.96 30.97
C GLY A 786 33.82 -37.72 31.86
N MET A 787 33.20 -36.60 31.45
CA MET A 787 33.07 -35.38 32.25
C MET A 787 31.87 -35.43 33.20
N SER A 788 31.80 -34.52 34.18
CA SER A 788 30.70 -34.44 35.14
C SER A 788 29.40 -33.89 34.55
N MET A 789 29.49 -33.05 33.51
CA MET A 789 28.37 -32.41 32.83
C MET A 789 28.48 -32.64 31.33
N ASN A 790 27.34 -32.85 30.67
CA ASN A 790 27.29 -32.86 29.21
C ASN A 790 27.00 -31.46 28.66
N VAL A 791 26.97 -31.30 27.33
CA VAL A 791 26.80 -29.98 26.71
C VAL A 791 25.40 -29.41 26.98
N LEU A 792 24.39 -30.27 27.06
CA LEU A 792 23.04 -29.82 27.42
C LEU A 792 22.99 -29.25 28.84
N ASP A 793 23.70 -29.86 29.79
CA ASP A 793 23.75 -29.37 31.17
C ASP A 793 24.48 -28.01 31.24
N TYR A 794 25.52 -27.79 30.41
CA TYR A 794 26.13 -26.46 30.27
C TYR A 794 25.16 -25.42 29.72
N VAL A 795 24.39 -25.76 28.68
CA VAL A 795 23.36 -24.86 28.13
C VAL A 795 22.33 -24.52 29.19
N GLY A 796 21.89 -25.50 29.98
CA GLY A 796 20.98 -25.27 31.11
C GLY A 796 21.53 -24.31 32.16
N ALA A 797 22.80 -24.46 32.55
CA ALA A 797 23.45 -23.56 33.49
C ALA A 797 23.58 -22.11 32.95
N LEU A 798 23.74 -21.95 31.63
CA LEU A 798 23.73 -20.63 30.99
C LEU A 798 22.34 -20.00 30.96
N VAL A 799 21.28 -20.80 30.85
CA VAL A 799 19.90 -20.32 30.99
C VAL A 799 19.59 -19.95 32.43
N ASP A 800 20.06 -20.70 33.42
CA ASP A 800 19.96 -20.33 34.84
C ASP A 800 20.62 -18.99 35.12
N ARG A 801 21.80 -18.76 34.53
CA ARG A 801 22.51 -17.49 34.65
C ARG A 801 21.72 -16.31 34.07
N ALA A 802 20.85 -16.54 33.10
CA ALA A 802 20.04 -15.48 32.51
C ALA A 802 19.10 -14.81 33.52
N ALA A 803 18.78 -15.49 34.64
CA ALA A 803 18.02 -14.96 35.76
C ALA A 803 18.62 -13.71 36.41
N PHE A 804 19.94 -13.50 36.29
CA PHE A 804 20.66 -12.37 36.89
C PHE A 804 20.62 -11.08 36.06
N GLY A 805 20.18 -11.13 34.80
CA GLY A 805 19.97 -9.93 33.99
C GLY A 805 21.24 -9.17 33.57
N TYR A 806 22.35 -9.84 33.30
CA TYR A 806 23.58 -9.18 32.86
C TYR A 806 23.53 -8.74 31.39
N GLU A 807 23.53 -7.43 31.13
CA GLU A 807 23.39 -6.85 29.78
C GLU A 807 24.42 -7.37 28.77
N LYS A 808 25.70 -7.44 29.17
CA LYS A 808 26.80 -7.91 28.30
C LYS A 808 26.70 -9.40 27.93
N GLU A 809 25.84 -10.16 28.61
CA GLU A 809 25.69 -11.60 28.45
C GLU A 809 24.36 -11.96 27.75
N LYS A 810 23.57 -10.96 27.34
CA LYS A 810 22.27 -11.11 26.67
C LYS A 810 22.29 -12.14 25.53
N ASN A 811 23.27 -12.04 24.63
CA ASN A 811 23.38 -12.95 23.48
C ASN A 811 23.60 -14.40 23.89
N ILE A 812 24.37 -14.65 24.96
CA ILE A 812 24.60 -16.02 25.47
C ILE A 812 23.27 -16.63 25.93
N ALA A 813 22.49 -15.87 26.71
CA ALA A 813 21.18 -16.31 27.17
C ALA A 813 20.22 -16.58 26.00
N GLN A 814 20.15 -15.67 25.02
CA GLN A 814 19.31 -15.84 23.82
C GLN A 814 19.64 -17.13 23.07
N PHE A 815 20.93 -17.36 22.76
CA PHE A 815 21.34 -18.55 22.01
C PHE A 815 21.16 -19.83 22.84
N ALA A 816 21.42 -19.80 24.15
CA ALA A 816 21.21 -20.96 25.01
C ALA A 816 19.73 -21.38 25.07
N MET A 817 18.80 -20.42 25.18
CA MET A 817 17.36 -20.72 25.14
C MET A 817 16.92 -21.30 23.80
N VAL A 818 17.45 -20.79 22.67
CA VAL A 818 17.22 -21.37 21.33
C VAL A 818 17.70 -22.82 21.26
N VAL A 819 18.88 -23.11 21.83
CA VAL A 819 19.42 -24.48 21.84
C VAL A 819 18.54 -25.41 22.66
N LEU A 820 18.09 -25.00 23.86
CA LEU A 820 17.18 -25.83 24.68
C LEU A 820 15.84 -26.11 23.98
N SER A 821 15.23 -25.09 23.38
CA SER A 821 13.94 -25.23 22.71
C SER A 821 14.05 -26.12 21.47
N ARG A 822 15.10 -25.98 20.66
CA ARG A 822 15.32 -26.85 19.50
C ARG A 822 15.75 -28.26 19.89
N TYR A 823 16.52 -28.41 20.96
CA TYR A 823 16.87 -29.73 21.51
C TYR A 823 15.61 -30.54 21.84
N ILE A 824 14.64 -29.95 22.55
CA ILE A 824 13.43 -30.67 22.91
C ILE A 824 12.57 -31.00 21.68
N MET A 825 12.54 -30.14 20.66
CA MET A 825 11.89 -30.42 19.37
C MET A 825 12.52 -31.61 18.65
N TRP A 826 13.86 -31.70 18.59
CA TRP A 826 14.55 -32.86 18.01
C TRP A 826 14.30 -34.15 18.77
N LYS A 827 14.31 -34.08 20.11
CA LYS A 827 13.94 -35.24 20.95
C LYS A 827 12.50 -35.68 20.69
N CYS A 828 11.57 -34.74 20.54
CA CYS A 828 10.20 -35.06 20.16
C CYS A 828 10.15 -35.70 18.76
N ASN A 829 10.88 -35.16 17.77
CA ASN A 829 10.97 -35.74 16.42
C ASN A 829 11.53 -37.18 16.44
N SER A 830 12.47 -37.49 17.33
CA SER A 830 13.04 -38.83 17.48
C SER A 830 12.01 -39.92 17.85
N LEU A 831 10.87 -39.53 18.45
CA LEU A 831 9.76 -40.43 18.76
C LEU A 831 9.10 -41.02 17.51
N SER A 832 9.23 -40.35 16.36
CA SER A 832 8.78 -40.86 15.07
C SER A 832 9.53 -42.13 14.65
N TYR A 833 10.72 -42.35 15.22
CA TYR A 833 11.62 -43.45 14.87
C TYR A 833 11.80 -44.48 16.00
N SER A 834 11.71 -44.06 17.27
CA SER A 834 11.81 -44.96 18.43
C SER A 834 11.01 -44.48 19.64
N SER A 835 10.16 -45.35 20.19
CA SER A 835 9.32 -45.07 21.38
C SER A 835 10.04 -45.34 22.71
N GLU A 836 11.20 -46.03 22.67
CA GLU A 836 11.93 -46.48 23.87
C GLU A 836 12.52 -45.31 24.68
N ALA A 837 12.73 -44.15 24.07
CA ALA A 837 13.34 -42.97 24.68
C ALA A 837 12.37 -42.08 25.48
N ALA A 838 11.07 -42.37 25.51
CA ALA A 838 10.08 -41.41 26.03
C ALA A 838 10.22 -41.08 27.54
N ALA A 839 10.83 -41.92 28.37
CA ALA A 839 11.09 -41.60 29.78
C ALA A 839 12.15 -40.50 29.95
N LEU A 840 13.18 -40.54 29.09
CA LEU A 840 14.25 -39.55 29.10
C LEU A 840 13.73 -38.20 28.58
N ILE A 841 12.86 -38.24 27.57
CA ILE A 841 12.21 -37.07 27.00
C ILE A 841 11.29 -36.41 28.03
N GLU A 842 10.52 -37.18 28.79
CA GLU A 842 9.69 -36.68 29.89
C GLU A 842 10.53 -35.88 30.91
N ARG A 843 11.63 -36.48 31.41
CA ARG A 843 12.52 -35.80 32.36
C ARG A 843 13.16 -34.53 31.79
N ARG A 844 13.58 -34.57 30.52
CA ARG A 844 14.20 -33.39 29.88
C ARG A 844 13.16 -32.31 29.55
N ARG A 845 11.93 -32.69 29.19
CA ARG A 845 10.80 -31.76 29.01
C ARG A 845 10.55 -30.98 30.29
N ASP A 846 10.34 -31.68 31.41
CA ASP A 846 10.03 -31.03 32.69
C ASP A 846 11.17 -30.12 33.13
N TRP A 847 12.42 -30.58 32.97
CA TRP A 847 13.59 -29.76 33.23
C TRP A 847 13.64 -28.47 32.38
N VAL A 848 13.33 -28.52 31.08
CA VAL A 848 13.30 -27.30 30.24
C VAL A 848 12.13 -26.38 30.63
N ILE A 849 10.96 -26.96 30.93
CA ILE A 849 9.79 -26.19 31.39
C ILE A 849 10.11 -25.44 32.68
N ASP A 850 10.78 -26.09 33.64
CA ASP A 850 11.17 -25.47 34.91
C ASP A 850 12.08 -24.26 34.68
N LYS A 851 13.09 -24.40 33.80
CA LYS A 851 14.03 -23.32 33.47
C LYS A 851 13.33 -22.08 32.88
N PHE A 852 12.44 -22.27 31.92
CA PHE A 852 11.71 -21.15 31.33
C PHE A 852 10.65 -20.59 32.27
N THR A 853 10.03 -21.42 33.11
CA THR A 853 9.07 -20.98 34.14
C THR A 853 9.74 -20.06 35.16
N GLU A 854 10.95 -20.41 35.59
CA GLU A 854 11.77 -19.58 36.51
C GLU A 854 12.02 -18.20 35.91
N LEU A 855 12.49 -18.11 34.65
CA LEU A 855 12.75 -16.82 33.99
C LEU A 855 11.49 -15.94 33.82
N VAL A 856 10.33 -16.55 33.57
CA VAL A 856 9.09 -15.82 33.28
C VAL A 856 8.40 -15.33 34.56
N VAL A 857 8.29 -16.19 35.58
CA VAL A 857 7.36 -15.98 36.71
C VAL A 857 8.05 -15.87 38.07
N ALA A 858 9.30 -16.31 38.24
CA ALA A 858 9.92 -16.28 39.56
C ALA A 858 10.11 -14.84 40.07
N ALA A 859 9.79 -14.62 41.35
CA ALA A 859 9.73 -13.28 41.96
C ALA A 859 11.12 -12.76 42.39
N ASP A 860 12.06 -13.67 42.60
CA ASP A 860 13.43 -13.42 43.07
C ASP A 860 14.44 -13.25 41.92
N VAL A 861 14.01 -13.39 40.67
CA VAL A 861 14.85 -13.24 39.47
C VAL A 861 14.56 -11.94 38.72
N SER A 862 15.58 -11.40 38.08
CA SER A 862 15.49 -10.16 37.29
C SER A 862 16.17 -10.30 35.92
N PRO A 863 15.73 -11.24 35.06
CA PRO A 863 16.20 -11.34 33.68
C PRO A 863 15.91 -10.06 32.90
N LEU A 864 16.70 -9.85 31.85
CA LEU A 864 16.47 -8.77 30.89
C LEU A 864 15.09 -8.91 30.21
N PRO A 865 14.39 -7.81 29.88
CA PRO A 865 13.05 -7.87 29.30
C PRO A 865 12.94 -8.74 28.04
N GLU A 866 13.92 -8.67 27.13
CA GLU A 866 13.96 -9.44 25.88
C GLU A 866 14.14 -10.94 26.14
N ILE A 867 14.92 -11.28 27.16
CA ILE A 867 15.15 -12.66 27.59
C ILE A 867 13.86 -13.22 28.17
N ARG A 868 13.20 -12.46 29.06
CA ARG A 868 11.93 -12.86 29.65
C ARG A 868 10.84 -13.04 28.60
N ALA A 869 10.73 -12.12 27.64
CA ALA A 869 9.79 -12.22 26.52
C ALA A 869 10.04 -13.46 25.65
N SER A 870 11.32 -13.74 25.33
CA SER A 870 11.70 -14.92 24.55
C SER A 870 11.44 -16.23 25.30
N ALA A 871 11.78 -16.29 26.59
CA ALA A 871 11.50 -17.44 27.45
C ALA A 871 9.98 -17.72 27.54
N PHE A 872 9.17 -16.66 27.62
CA PHE A 872 7.71 -16.79 27.59
C PHE A 872 7.20 -17.39 26.28
N GLY A 873 7.72 -16.92 25.14
CA GLY A 873 7.41 -17.50 23.83
C GLY A 873 7.74 -19.00 23.74
N TYR A 874 8.95 -19.38 24.17
CA TYR A 874 9.38 -20.78 24.16
C TYR A 874 8.60 -21.66 25.15
N LEU A 875 8.21 -21.13 26.31
CA LEU A 875 7.37 -21.83 27.27
C LEU A 875 6.02 -22.20 26.64
N VAL A 876 5.40 -21.25 25.92
CA VAL A 876 4.15 -21.49 25.17
C VAL A 876 4.36 -22.56 24.10
N ASP A 877 5.45 -22.46 23.32
CA ASP A 877 5.75 -23.43 22.25
C ASP A 877 5.95 -24.86 22.79
N ILE A 878 6.61 -25.01 23.93
CA ILE A 878 6.85 -26.32 24.54
C ILE A 878 5.53 -26.90 25.09
N TYR A 879 4.71 -26.13 25.78
CA TYR A 879 3.41 -26.63 26.24
C TYR A 879 2.51 -27.00 25.06
N TRP A 880 2.53 -26.24 23.96
CA TRP A 880 1.80 -26.62 22.75
C TRP A 880 2.33 -27.92 22.14
N LEU A 881 3.65 -28.07 22.02
CA LEU A 881 4.26 -29.28 21.48
C LEU A 881 3.84 -30.54 22.27
N PHE A 882 3.70 -30.42 23.59
CA PHE A 882 3.35 -31.52 24.48
C PHE A 882 1.86 -31.60 24.86
N SER A 883 0.99 -30.73 24.34
CA SER A 883 -0.46 -30.79 24.65
C SER A 883 -1.25 -31.69 23.69
N SER A 884 -0.62 -32.16 22.60
CA SER A 884 -1.25 -32.92 21.53
C SER A 884 -1.91 -34.22 22.00
N ASP A 885 -3.13 -34.49 21.50
CA ASP A 885 -3.83 -35.77 21.71
C ASP A 885 -3.14 -36.95 20.99
N LEU A 886 -2.18 -36.67 20.08
CA LEU A 886 -1.39 -37.69 19.40
C LEU A 886 -0.62 -38.58 20.39
N PHE A 887 -0.19 -38.05 21.54
CA PHE A 887 0.53 -38.83 22.55
C PHE A 887 -0.35 -39.93 23.15
N ASP A 888 -1.64 -39.67 23.36
CA ASP A 888 -2.56 -40.67 23.89
C ASP A 888 -2.78 -41.80 22.88
N SER A 889 -2.94 -41.45 21.61
CA SER A 889 -3.15 -42.43 20.52
C SER A 889 -1.95 -43.37 20.27
N HIS A 890 -0.75 -43.02 20.73
CA HIS A 890 0.49 -43.77 20.50
C HIS A 890 1.11 -44.37 21.78
N ASN A 891 0.35 -44.55 22.87
CA ASN A 891 0.85 -45.05 24.17
C ASN A 891 1.97 -44.19 24.79
N LEU A 892 1.97 -42.89 24.49
CA LEU A 892 2.94 -41.90 24.98
C LEU A 892 2.29 -40.90 25.95
N ALA A 893 1.18 -41.26 26.59
CA ALA A 893 0.39 -40.38 27.46
C ALA A 893 1.21 -39.65 28.55
N ARG A 894 2.32 -40.24 29.04
CA ARG A 894 3.28 -39.60 29.97
C ARG A 894 3.91 -38.30 29.44
N LEU A 895 4.01 -38.18 28.11
CA LEU A 895 4.56 -37.01 27.44
C LEU A 895 3.53 -35.88 27.34
N LYS A 896 2.24 -36.19 27.44
CA LYS A 896 1.17 -35.20 27.36
C LYS A 896 1.19 -34.30 28.60
N THR A 897 1.45 -33.02 28.39
CA THR A 897 1.52 -32.03 29.46
C THR A 897 0.65 -30.83 29.13
N LYS A 898 -0.25 -30.48 30.06
CA LYS A 898 -1.01 -29.23 30.01
C LYS A 898 -0.37 -28.19 30.91
N CYS A 899 -0.48 -26.91 30.54
CA CYS A 899 -0.03 -25.82 31.38
C CYS A 899 -0.82 -25.78 32.69
N PRO A 900 -0.17 -25.86 33.87
CA PRO A 900 -0.86 -25.82 35.16
C PRO A 900 -1.66 -24.52 35.35
N ALA A 901 -2.84 -24.61 35.97
CA ALA A 901 -3.72 -23.44 36.15
C ALA A 901 -3.04 -22.28 36.92
N THR A 902 -2.19 -22.60 37.90
CA THR A 902 -1.39 -21.60 38.64
C THR A 902 -0.43 -20.85 37.73
N LEU A 903 0.25 -21.57 36.83
CA LEU A 903 1.17 -20.98 35.87
C LEU A 903 0.42 -20.14 34.82
N GLN A 904 -0.73 -20.62 34.33
CA GLN A 904 -1.58 -19.83 33.43
C GLN A 904 -1.97 -18.48 34.06
N GLN A 905 -2.38 -18.48 35.33
CA GLN A 905 -2.72 -17.27 36.07
C GLN A 905 -1.52 -16.32 36.20
N SER A 906 -0.35 -16.85 36.57
CA SER A 906 0.87 -16.04 36.67
C SER A 906 1.31 -15.45 35.33
N CYS A 907 1.21 -16.21 34.24
CA CYS A 907 1.48 -15.72 32.89
C CYS A 907 0.50 -14.62 32.47
N ALA A 908 -0.79 -14.79 32.76
CA ALA A 908 -1.80 -13.76 32.49
C ALA A 908 -1.53 -12.47 33.27
N GLN A 909 -1.15 -12.58 34.55
CA GLN A 909 -0.76 -11.42 35.36
C GLN A 909 0.49 -10.73 34.80
N TYR A 910 1.47 -11.51 34.35
CA TYR A 910 2.66 -10.97 33.69
C TYR A 910 2.28 -10.16 32.44
N VAL A 911 1.44 -10.71 31.56
CA VAL A 911 0.97 -10.02 30.34
C VAL A 911 0.19 -8.74 30.69
N GLU A 912 -0.70 -8.79 31.68
CA GLU A 912 -1.45 -7.62 32.14
C GLU A 912 -0.51 -6.49 32.63
N ASN A 913 0.52 -6.84 33.40
CA ASN A 913 1.53 -5.89 33.85
C ASN A 913 2.27 -5.25 32.66
N GLN A 914 2.62 -6.02 31.63
CA GLN A 914 3.28 -5.49 30.43
C GLN A 914 2.37 -4.56 29.60
N ILE A 915 1.08 -4.90 29.48
CA ILE A 915 0.10 -4.03 28.83
C ILE A 915 -0.04 -2.71 29.59
N ASN A 916 0.02 -2.74 30.93
CA ASN A 916 -0.01 -1.52 31.73
C ASN A 916 1.28 -0.69 31.57
N SER A 917 2.44 -1.33 31.44
CA SER A 917 3.69 -0.64 31.07
C SER A 917 3.60 0.02 29.69
N LEU A 918 2.97 -0.64 28.70
CA LEU A 918 2.79 -0.07 27.37
C LEU A 918 1.96 1.22 27.40
N LYS A 919 0.91 1.27 28.22
CA LYS A 919 0.10 2.49 28.43
C LYS A 919 0.96 3.63 28.97
N ALA A 920 1.82 3.35 29.94
CA ALA A 920 2.68 4.35 30.57
C ALA A 920 3.79 4.88 29.63
N LEU A 921 4.16 4.13 28.58
CA LEU A 921 5.15 4.57 27.58
C LEU A 921 4.61 5.66 26.65
N GLU A 922 3.30 5.67 26.42
CA GLU A 922 2.64 6.65 25.55
C GLU A 922 2.21 7.93 26.28
N ASP A 923 2.38 7.98 27.61
CA ASP A 923 2.19 9.22 28.35
C ASP A 923 3.30 10.24 27.99
N GLU A 924 2.89 11.47 27.65
CA GLU A 924 3.78 12.57 27.23
C GLU A 924 4.87 12.92 28.27
N ASN A 925 4.68 12.53 29.54
CA ASN A 925 5.61 12.75 30.64
C ASN A 925 6.77 11.72 30.70
N SER A 926 6.82 10.75 29.80
CA SER A 926 7.88 9.74 29.77
C SER A 926 9.24 10.35 29.38
N LYS A 927 10.24 10.17 30.26
CA LYS A 927 11.62 10.70 30.08
C LYS A 927 12.50 9.88 29.11
N LEU A 928 11.95 8.83 28.51
CA LEU A 928 12.67 7.91 27.63
C LEU A 928 12.84 8.49 26.23
N LYS A 929 13.94 8.16 25.56
CA LYS A 929 14.14 8.52 24.14
C LYS A 929 13.16 7.74 23.26
N GLU A 930 12.78 8.29 22.11
CA GLU A 930 11.82 7.67 21.19
C GLU A 930 12.26 6.26 20.71
N THR A 931 13.57 6.07 20.53
CA THR A 931 14.17 4.78 20.18
C THR A 931 14.01 3.74 21.30
N GLU A 932 14.17 4.15 22.55
CA GLU A 932 14.01 3.28 23.72
C GLU A 932 12.54 2.91 23.95
N LYS A 933 11.62 3.87 23.71
CA LYS A 933 10.17 3.61 23.74
C LYS A 933 9.78 2.58 22.69
N THR A 934 10.29 2.73 21.46
CA THR A 934 10.02 1.81 20.36
C THR A 934 10.52 0.40 20.69
N ALA A 935 11.76 0.27 21.18
CA ALA A 935 12.32 -1.03 21.56
C ALA A 935 11.52 -1.71 22.68
N GLN A 936 11.09 -0.97 23.71
CA GLN A 936 10.25 -1.52 24.78
C GLN A 936 8.86 -1.91 24.28
N LYS A 937 8.28 -1.10 23.37
CA LYS A 937 7.01 -1.40 22.72
C LYS A 937 7.08 -2.70 21.93
N ASP A 938 8.13 -2.93 21.15
CA ASP A 938 8.32 -4.16 20.37
C ASP A 938 8.37 -5.41 21.26
N ILE A 939 9.06 -5.33 22.41
CA ILE A 939 9.12 -6.42 23.39
C ILE A 939 7.72 -6.73 23.95
N ILE A 940 6.95 -5.70 24.30
CA ILE A 940 5.59 -5.90 24.83
C ILE A 940 4.67 -6.49 23.75
N LEU A 941 4.78 -6.03 22.51
CA LEU A 941 4.04 -6.59 21.37
C LEU A 941 4.40 -8.06 21.11
N GLN A 942 5.67 -8.45 21.27
CA GLN A 942 6.10 -9.86 21.20
C GLN A 942 5.43 -10.72 22.29
N ILE A 943 5.31 -10.20 23.50
CA ILE A 943 4.65 -10.88 24.63
C ILE A 943 3.15 -11.05 24.36
N ILE A 944 2.48 -9.98 23.92
CA ILE A 944 1.05 -10.01 23.54
C ILE A 944 0.81 -11.01 22.41
N THR A 945 1.69 -11.04 21.41
CA THR A 945 1.64 -12.00 20.29
C THR A 945 1.79 -13.44 20.79
N SER A 946 2.78 -13.70 21.64
CA SER A 946 3.04 -15.02 22.20
C SER A 946 1.87 -15.52 23.06
N PHE A 947 1.25 -14.63 23.84
CA PHE A 947 0.07 -14.95 24.64
C PHE A 947 -1.16 -15.24 23.76
N SER A 948 -1.39 -14.41 22.75
CA SER A 948 -2.48 -14.60 21.77
C SER A 948 -2.35 -15.96 21.08
N ARG A 949 -1.14 -16.32 20.63
CA ARG A 949 -0.85 -17.64 20.06
C ARG A 949 -1.10 -18.76 21.07
N GLY A 950 -0.69 -18.59 22.32
CA GLY A 950 -0.93 -19.60 23.36
C GLY A 950 -2.41 -19.86 23.63
N ILE A 951 -3.26 -18.84 23.52
CA ILE A 951 -4.72 -19.00 23.64
C ILE A 951 -5.27 -19.77 22.43
N LEU A 952 -4.90 -19.39 21.20
CA LEU A 952 -5.33 -20.08 19.97
C LEU A 952 -4.91 -21.55 19.95
N MET A 953 -3.72 -21.84 20.48
CA MET A 953 -3.16 -23.19 20.55
C MET A 953 -3.66 -24.00 21.76
N ASN A 954 -4.64 -23.48 22.52
CA ASN A 954 -5.22 -24.11 23.71
C ASN A 954 -4.18 -24.46 24.80
N VAL A 955 -3.09 -23.67 24.88
CA VAL A 955 -2.11 -23.71 25.98
C VAL A 955 -2.66 -22.95 27.20
N PHE A 956 -3.30 -21.81 26.93
CA PHE A 956 -4.04 -21.04 27.92
C PHE A 956 -5.55 -21.22 27.69
N ASP A 957 -6.31 -21.24 28.78
CA ASP A 957 -7.76 -21.26 28.70
C ASP A 957 -8.31 -20.02 27.95
N ILE A 958 -9.35 -20.22 27.15
CA ILE A 958 -9.93 -19.17 26.31
C ILE A 958 -10.47 -17.97 27.10
N SER A 959 -10.79 -18.15 28.39
CA SER A 959 -11.19 -17.06 29.28
C SER A 959 -10.13 -15.96 29.39
N TYR A 960 -8.84 -16.29 29.22
CA TYR A 960 -7.75 -15.32 29.24
C TYR A 960 -7.71 -14.40 28.00
N ALA A 961 -8.42 -14.74 26.92
CA ALA A 961 -8.59 -13.84 25.77
C ALA A 961 -9.21 -12.50 26.16
N THR A 962 -10.03 -12.51 27.21
CA THR A 962 -10.64 -11.31 27.80
C THR A 962 -9.62 -10.21 28.08
N THR A 963 -8.46 -10.57 28.66
CA THR A 963 -7.39 -9.62 29.05
C THR A 963 -6.82 -8.87 27.84
N LEU A 964 -6.82 -9.49 26.66
CA LEU A 964 -6.37 -8.88 25.41
C LEU A 964 -7.50 -8.09 24.74
N LEU A 965 -8.67 -8.72 24.58
CA LEU A 965 -9.82 -8.13 23.89
C LEU A 965 -10.25 -6.80 24.51
N GLU A 966 -10.22 -6.69 25.85
CA GLU A 966 -10.63 -5.46 26.54
C GLU A 966 -9.77 -4.22 26.18
N GLN A 967 -8.56 -4.44 25.66
CA GLN A 967 -7.63 -3.37 25.27
C GLN A 967 -7.94 -2.78 23.90
N TYR A 968 -8.75 -3.46 23.08
CA TYR A 968 -8.98 -3.09 21.69
C TYR A 968 -9.60 -1.70 21.51
N GLY A 969 -9.10 -0.94 20.54
CA GLY A 969 -9.57 0.40 20.22
C GLY A 969 -9.02 1.48 21.16
N SER A 970 -7.99 1.13 21.94
CA SER A 970 -7.24 2.10 22.75
C SER A 970 -6.34 2.96 21.87
N SER A 971 -6.10 4.21 22.27
CA SER A 971 -5.25 5.14 21.51
C SER A 971 -3.77 4.79 21.56
N TYR A 972 -3.36 3.87 22.44
CA TYR A 972 -1.97 3.70 22.81
C TYR A 972 -1.15 2.68 21.98
N SER A 973 -1.74 2.00 20.99
CA SER A 973 -0.97 1.21 20.02
C SER A 973 -1.89 0.68 18.92
N ALA A 974 -1.68 1.15 17.69
CA ALA A 974 -2.36 0.61 16.53
C ALA A 974 -1.90 -0.84 16.23
N GLU A 975 -0.66 -1.17 16.56
CA GLU A 975 -0.04 -2.48 16.35
C GLU A 975 -0.65 -3.54 17.26
N ALA A 976 -0.92 -3.21 18.52
CA ALA A 976 -1.62 -4.11 19.45
C ALA A 976 -3.05 -4.41 18.97
N ASP A 977 -3.75 -3.42 18.41
CA ASP A 977 -5.06 -3.59 17.80
C ASP A 977 -5.01 -4.56 16.60
N GLU A 978 -3.95 -4.54 15.79
CA GLU A 978 -3.77 -5.50 14.69
C GLU A 978 -3.56 -6.94 15.20
N ILE A 979 -2.82 -7.14 16.31
CA ILE A 979 -2.66 -8.46 16.93
C ILE A 979 -4.02 -8.97 17.44
N ILE A 980 -4.81 -8.13 18.09
CA ILE A 980 -6.14 -8.50 18.60
C ILE A 980 -7.10 -8.81 17.44
N LYS A 981 -7.05 -8.03 16.34
CA LYS A 981 -7.83 -8.34 15.12
C LYS A 981 -7.44 -9.69 14.52
N ALA A 982 -6.15 -10.01 14.48
CA ALA A 982 -5.68 -11.30 14.00
C ALA A 982 -6.21 -12.45 14.89
N LEU A 983 -6.12 -12.31 16.22
CA LEU A 983 -6.70 -13.25 17.18
C LEU A 983 -8.20 -13.49 16.93
N VAL A 984 -8.98 -12.41 16.76
CA VAL A 984 -10.43 -12.50 16.49
C VAL A 984 -10.73 -13.10 15.13
N THR A 985 -9.86 -12.90 14.14
CA THR A 985 -10.01 -13.47 12.80
C THR A 985 -9.81 -14.99 12.83
N GLU A 986 -8.82 -15.49 13.58
CA GLU A 986 -8.60 -16.93 13.73
C GLU A 986 -9.78 -17.62 14.44
N TYR A 987 -10.43 -16.96 15.41
CA TYR A 987 -11.67 -17.46 16.01
C TYR A 987 -12.83 -17.68 15.03
N GLU A 988 -12.82 -17.06 13.85
CA GLU A 988 -13.89 -17.22 12.85
C GLU A 988 -14.07 -18.70 12.45
N ALA A 989 -12.97 -19.47 12.36
CA ALA A 989 -13.02 -20.90 12.09
C ALA A 989 -13.48 -21.73 13.30
N ASP A 990 -13.03 -21.37 14.50
CA ASP A 990 -13.37 -22.09 15.74
C ASP A 990 -14.85 -21.93 16.12
N LEU A 991 -15.43 -20.77 15.83
CA LEU A 991 -16.85 -20.45 16.05
C LEU A 991 -17.82 -21.40 15.33
N ILE A 992 -17.40 -22.02 14.22
CA ILE A 992 -18.21 -22.97 13.44
C ILE A 992 -17.79 -24.44 13.64
N THR A 993 -16.69 -24.69 14.36
CA THR A 993 -16.12 -26.04 14.51
C THR A 993 -16.87 -26.88 15.55
N GLY A 994 -17.40 -26.24 16.61
CA GLY A 994 -18.21 -26.94 17.62
C GLY A 994 -18.83 -26.01 18.67
N GLU A 995 -19.86 -26.50 19.35
CA GLU A 995 -20.65 -25.72 20.32
C GLU A 995 -19.82 -25.28 21.54
N VAL A 996 -18.92 -26.13 22.04
CA VAL A 996 -18.06 -25.83 23.19
C VAL A 996 -17.09 -24.68 22.88
N ALA A 997 -16.49 -24.68 21.68
CA ALA A 997 -15.60 -23.61 21.24
C ALA A 997 -16.36 -22.28 21.08
N ALA A 998 -17.52 -22.31 20.41
CA ALA A 998 -18.39 -21.14 20.27
C ALA A 998 -18.84 -20.58 21.63
N ASP A 999 -19.20 -21.46 22.58
CA ASP A 999 -19.58 -21.08 23.94
C ASP A 999 -18.44 -20.37 24.69
N GLY A 1000 -17.23 -20.92 24.62
CA GLY A 1000 -16.03 -20.31 25.20
C GLY A 1000 -15.71 -18.93 24.59
N ILE A 1001 -15.71 -18.83 23.26
CA ILE A 1001 -15.42 -17.57 22.54
C ILE A 1001 -16.46 -16.50 22.89
N CYS A 1002 -17.75 -16.83 22.81
CA CYS A 1002 -18.82 -15.86 23.11
C CYS A 1002 -18.81 -15.41 24.57
N ARG A 1003 -18.44 -16.28 25.53
CA ARG A 1003 -18.23 -15.87 26.93
C ARG A 1003 -17.09 -14.86 27.05
N SER A 1004 -15.95 -15.13 26.42
CA SER A 1004 -14.80 -14.22 26.45
C SER A 1004 -15.10 -12.87 25.77
N TYR A 1005 -15.85 -12.86 24.67
CA TYR A 1005 -16.32 -11.63 24.02
C TYR A 1005 -17.19 -10.81 24.97
N MET A 1006 -18.22 -11.42 25.57
CA MET A 1006 -19.11 -10.68 26.47
C MET A 1006 -18.39 -10.19 27.73
N GLU A 1007 -17.51 -11.00 28.32
CA GLU A 1007 -16.70 -10.57 29.47
C GLU A 1007 -15.75 -9.41 29.10
N ALA A 1008 -15.13 -9.44 27.92
CA ALA A 1008 -14.28 -8.35 27.44
C ALA A 1008 -15.07 -7.05 27.24
N LEU A 1009 -16.29 -7.14 26.69
CA LEU A 1009 -17.19 -6.00 26.57
C LEU A 1009 -17.59 -5.43 27.93
N LYS A 1010 -17.91 -6.28 28.92
CA LYS A 1010 -18.26 -5.86 30.29
C LYS A 1010 -17.11 -5.12 30.97
N ARG A 1011 -15.88 -5.64 30.86
CA ARG A 1011 -14.67 -5.01 31.42
C ARG A 1011 -14.33 -3.71 30.71
N SER A 1012 -14.30 -3.72 29.37
CA SER A 1012 -14.07 -2.54 28.53
C SER A 1012 -15.09 -1.44 28.85
N PHE A 1013 -16.37 -1.80 28.98
CA PHE A 1013 -17.42 -0.86 29.34
C PHE A 1013 -17.20 -0.29 30.74
N THR A 1014 -17.00 -1.15 31.75
CA THR A 1014 -16.83 -0.71 33.14
C THR A 1014 -15.64 0.21 33.32
N LYS A 1015 -14.56 -0.01 32.58
CA LYS A 1015 -13.35 0.82 32.62
C LYS A 1015 -13.55 2.20 31.98
N ASN A 1016 -14.22 2.27 30.84
CA ASN A 1016 -14.26 3.50 30.04
C ASN A 1016 -15.54 4.33 30.24
N VAL A 1017 -16.63 3.78 30.78
CA VAL A 1017 -17.96 4.42 30.80
C VAL A 1017 -18.01 5.77 31.52
N ASN A 1018 -17.07 6.03 32.45
CA ASN A 1018 -16.99 7.27 33.22
C ASN A 1018 -16.11 8.36 32.57
N ASP A 1019 -15.38 8.05 31.48
CA ASP A 1019 -14.35 8.93 30.88
C ASP A 1019 -14.89 9.90 29.80
N SER A 1020 -15.87 10.78 30.10
CA SER A 1020 -16.38 11.86 29.19
C SER A 1020 -17.44 11.46 28.13
N TRP A 1021 -17.87 12.41 27.29
CA TRP A 1021 -18.98 12.29 26.31
C TRP A 1021 -18.78 11.23 25.21
N ARG A 1022 -17.55 10.71 25.03
CA ARG A 1022 -17.20 9.59 24.13
C ARG A 1022 -17.00 8.24 24.86
N SER A 1023 -17.41 8.13 26.13
CA SER A 1023 -17.03 7.04 27.06
C SER A 1023 -17.22 5.59 26.58
N ILE A 1024 -18.13 5.35 25.63
CA ILE A 1024 -18.43 4.01 25.11
C ILE A 1024 -17.87 3.72 23.70
N ASP A 1025 -17.16 4.66 23.07
CA ASP A 1025 -16.69 4.48 21.67
C ASP A 1025 -15.68 3.32 21.54
N LYS A 1026 -14.79 3.16 22.52
CA LYS A 1026 -13.84 2.03 22.59
C LYS A 1026 -14.58 0.69 22.63
N THR A 1027 -15.51 0.54 23.58
CA THR A 1027 -16.33 -0.67 23.69
C THR A 1027 -17.20 -0.91 22.47
N LEU A 1028 -17.68 0.15 21.80
CA LEU A 1028 -18.40 0.03 20.52
C LEU A 1028 -17.50 -0.42 19.36
N LYS A 1029 -16.22 -0.02 19.33
CA LYS A 1029 -15.25 -0.54 18.35
C LYS A 1029 -15.03 -2.04 18.56
N LEU A 1030 -14.83 -2.49 19.81
CA LEU A 1030 -14.71 -3.91 20.16
C LEU A 1030 -15.96 -4.69 19.77
N ALA A 1031 -17.15 -4.22 20.14
CA ALA A 1031 -18.42 -4.87 19.80
C ALA A 1031 -18.63 -5.02 18.29
N ARG A 1032 -18.16 -4.05 17.48
CA ARG A 1032 -18.22 -4.16 16.01
C ARG A 1032 -17.25 -5.18 15.45
N LEU A 1033 -16.07 -5.32 16.06
CA LEU A 1033 -15.07 -6.33 15.70
C LEU A 1033 -15.63 -7.73 15.98
N GLU A 1034 -16.10 -7.98 17.21
CA GLU A 1034 -16.68 -9.25 17.64
C GLU A 1034 -17.95 -9.61 16.88
N ALA A 1035 -18.89 -8.68 16.71
CA ALA A 1035 -20.07 -8.94 15.87
C ALA A 1035 -19.68 -9.15 14.39
N GLY A 1036 -18.56 -8.56 13.97
CA GLY A 1036 -17.98 -8.76 12.64
C GLY A 1036 -17.48 -10.18 12.43
N SER A 1037 -16.76 -10.76 13.40
CA SER A 1037 -16.26 -12.14 13.32
C SER A 1037 -17.40 -13.15 13.28
N LEU A 1038 -18.44 -12.99 14.12
CA LEU A 1038 -19.63 -13.86 14.08
C LEU A 1038 -20.29 -13.87 12.68
N ARG A 1039 -20.45 -12.69 12.06
CA ARG A 1039 -21.03 -12.57 10.71
C ARG A 1039 -20.17 -13.19 9.61
N LYS A 1040 -18.85 -13.06 9.74
CA LYS A 1040 -17.91 -13.60 8.75
C LYS A 1040 -17.82 -15.12 8.89
N ALA A 1041 -17.78 -15.64 10.11
CA ALA A 1041 -17.82 -17.08 10.39
C ALA A 1041 -19.02 -17.75 9.69
N ASP A 1042 -20.20 -17.14 9.77
CA ASP A 1042 -21.41 -17.59 9.06
C ASP A 1042 -21.32 -17.52 7.51
N GLN A 1043 -20.35 -16.77 6.96
CA GLN A 1043 -20.08 -16.67 5.52
C GLN A 1043 -19.02 -17.67 5.05
N VAL A 1044 -18.18 -18.19 5.96
CA VAL A 1044 -17.10 -19.14 5.63
C VAL A 1044 -17.67 -20.49 5.19
N ASP A 1045 -18.70 -20.99 5.88
CA ASP A 1045 -19.35 -22.27 5.55
C ASP A 1045 -20.89 -22.12 5.55
N VAL A 1046 -21.52 -22.51 4.44
CA VAL A 1046 -22.98 -22.48 4.28
C VAL A 1046 -23.67 -23.56 5.13
N ALA A 1047 -22.98 -24.67 5.39
CA ALA A 1047 -23.48 -25.82 6.14
C ALA A 1047 -23.26 -25.71 7.65
N ARG A 1048 -22.16 -25.08 8.09
CA ARG A 1048 -21.82 -24.89 9.51
C ARG A 1048 -21.89 -23.41 9.88
N LYS A 1049 -22.88 -23.07 10.68
CA LYS A 1049 -23.10 -21.71 11.18
C LYS A 1049 -22.78 -21.61 12.66
N VAL A 1050 -22.51 -20.40 13.11
CA VAL A 1050 -22.35 -20.11 14.53
C VAL A 1050 -23.64 -20.49 15.25
N PRO A 1051 -23.59 -21.33 16.31
CA PRO A 1051 -24.79 -21.78 17.02
C PRO A 1051 -25.62 -20.60 17.55
N PRO A 1052 -26.84 -20.35 17.02
CA PRO A 1052 -27.56 -19.11 17.35
C PRO A 1052 -28.03 -19.05 18.81
N HIS A 1053 -28.19 -20.20 19.50
CA HIS A 1053 -28.56 -20.21 20.93
C HIS A 1053 -27.39 -19.78 21.80
N VAL A 1054 -26.16 -20.12 21.42
CA VAL A 1054 -24.97 -19.70 22.15
C VAL A 1054 -24.85 -18.18 22.11
N VAL A 1055 -25.05 -17.56 20.94
CA VAL A 1055 -25.07 -16.09 20.82
C VAL A 1055 -26.23 -15.49 21.64
N CYS A 1056 -27.42 -16.10 21.60
CA CYS A 1056 -28.55 -15.67 22.42
C CYS A 1056 -28.21 -15.70 23.92
N GLU A 1057 -27.71 -16.81 24.44
CA GLU A 1057 -27.47 -17.03 25.87
C GLU A 1057 -26.24 -16.27 26.38
N ARG A 1058 -25.11 -16.34 25.67
CA ARG A 1058 -23.82 -15.77 26.12
C ARG A 1058 -23.65 -14.30 25.80
N ILE A 1059 -24.25 -13.80 24.71
CA ILE A 1059 -24.14 -12.39 24.37
C ILE A 1059 -25.39 -11.64 24.87
N HIS A 1060 -26.58 -12.04 24.44
CA HIS A 1060 -27.77 -11.24 24.72
C HIS A 1060 -28.28 -11.38 26.15
N LEU A 1061 -28.53 -12.60 26.64
CA LEU A 1061 -29.09 -12.78 27.99
C LEU A 1061 -28.13 -12.28 29.07
N ASP A 1062 -26.86 -12.70 28.99
CA ASP A 1062 -25.81 -12.29 29.93
C ASP A 1062 -25.56 -10.77 29.89
N GLY A 1063 -25.53 -10.16 28.70
CA GLY A 1063 -25.38 -8.72 28.56
C GLY A 1063 -26.56 -7.91 29.11
N ILE A 1064 -27.79 -8.42 28.97
CA ILE A 1064 -29.01 -7.81 29.55
C ILE A 1064 -28.94 -7.87 31.07
N SER A 1065 -28.61 -9.04 31.63
CA SER A 1065 -28.46 -9.23 33.07
C SER A 1065 -27.41 -8.27 33.64
N PHE A 1066 -26.26 -8.12 32.98
CA PHE A 1066 -25.23 -7.16 33.39
C PHE A 1066 -25.71 -5.70 33.35
N ALA A 1067 -26.32 -5.26 32.25
CA ALA A 1067 -26.75 -3.88 32.10
C ALA A 1067 -27.79 -3.47 33.16
N LEU A 1068 -28.78 -4.34 33.41
CA LEU A 1068 -29.86 -4.07 34.36
C LEU A 1068 -29.43 -4.24 35.82
N ALA A 1069 -28.60 -5.24 36.13
CA ALA A 1069 -28.03 -5.39 37.48
C ALA A 1069 -27.16 -4.18 37.85
N LYS A 1070 -26.32 -3.70 36.92
CA LYS A 1070 -25.48 -2.51 37.13
C LYS A 1070 -26.31 -1.23 37.25
N ALA A 1071 -27.38 -1.09 36.47
CA ALA A 1071 -28.32 0.02 36.62
C ALA A 1071 -29.03 -0.02 37.97
N ARG A 1072 -29.41 -1.22 38.45
CA ARG A 1072 -30.02 -1.39 39.76
C ARG A 1072 -29.09 -1.05 40.91
N GLU A 1073 -27.85 -1.54 40.87
CA GLU A 1073 -26.83 -1.21 41.86
C GLU A 1073 -26.62 0.30 41.96
N ALA A 1074 -26.55 1.00 40.82
CA ALA A 1074 -26.44 2.46 40.79
C ALA A 1074 -27.70 3.15 41.35
N TYR A 1075 -28.89 2.64 41.04
CA TYR A 1075 -30.16 3.13 41.57
C TYR A 1075 -30.25 2.99 43.09
N ASP A 1076 -29.88 1.82 43.65
CA ASP A 1076 -29.85 1.56 45.09
C ASP A 1076 -28.86 2.48 45.83
N ASN A 1077 -27.77 2.84 45.17
CA ASN A 1077 -26.77 3.76 45.70
C ASN A 1077 -27.11 5.26 45.48
N ASN A 1078 -28.30 5.59 44.99
CA ASN A 1078 -28.74 6.95 44.64
C ASN A 1078 -27.81 7.67 43.65
N LYS A 1079 -27.23 6.94 42.69
CA LYS A 1079 -26.33 7.48 41.66
C LYS A 1079 -27.01 7.43 40.29
N ASP A 1080 -27.89 8.39 40.04
CA ASP A 1080 -28.65 8.46 38.79
C ASP A 1080 -27.75 8.53 37.54
N ASP A 1081 -26.62 9.23 37.60
CA ASP A 1081 -25.67 9.30 36.49
C ASP A 1081 -25.03 7.94 36.15
N GLU A 1082 -24.72 7.11 37.17
CA GLU A 1082 -24.17 5.77 36.98
C GLU A 1082 -25.22 4.79 36.44
N LYS A 1083 -26.49 4.97 36.84
CA LYS A 1083 -27.64 4.22 36.31
C LYS A 1083 -27.83 4.52 34.82
N ASP A 1084 -27.82 5.79 34.44
CA ASP A 1084 -27.94 6.23 33.05
C ASP A 1084 -26.77 5.74 32.20
N ASN A 1085 -25.56 5.77 32.77
CA ASN A 1085 -24.37 5.23 32.16
C ASN A 1085 -24.50 3.71 31.92
N ALA A 1086 -24.98 2.93 32.89
CA ALA A 1086 -25.19 1.49 32.74
C ALA A 1086 -26.14 1.14 31.59
N LEU A 1087 -27.24 1.91 31.42
CA LEU A 1087 -28.20 1.72 30.32
C LEU A 1087 -27.59 1.96 28.92
N LYS A 1088 -26.45 2.66 28.81
CA LYS A 1088 -25.72 2.80 27.54
C LYS A 1088 -25.23 1.45 27.00
N PHE A 1089 -25.10 0.42 27.82
CA PHE A 1089 -24.70 -0.93 27.38
C PHE A 1089 -25.67 -1.53 26.35
N PHE A 1090 -26.96 -1.16 26.37
CA PHE A 1090 -27.91 -1.58 25.34
C PHE A 1090 -27.53 -1.11 23.93
N LYS A 1091 -26.79 0.00 23.79
CA LYS A 1091 -26.25 0.44 22.50
C LYS A 1091 -25.16 -0.50 21.98
N ILE A 1092 -24.41 -1.15 22.88
CA ILE A 1092 -23.42 -2.18 22.53
C ILE A 1092 -24.15 -3.47 22.09
N LEU A 1093 -25.14 -3.92 22.86
CA LEU A 1093 -25.95 -5.10 22.52
C LEU A 1093 -26.70 -4.96 21.18
N ALA A 1094 -27.12 -3.74 20.82
CA ALA A 1094 -27.76 -3.47 19.53
C ALA A 1094 -26.85 -3.74 18.32
N VAL A 1095 -25.52 -3.78 18.49
CA VAL A 1095 -24.59 -4.15 17.42
C VAL A 1095 -24.75 -5.63 17.04
N PHE A 1096 -25.00 -6.51 18.02
CA PHE A 1096 -25.22 -7.94 17.83
C PHE A 1096 -26.66 -8.28 17.41
N GLY A 1097 -27.63 -7.42 17.77
CA GLY A 1097 -29.05 -7.71 17.55
C GLY A 1097 -29.50 -7.78 16.08
N LYS A 1098 -28.73 -7.22 15.14
CA LYS A 1098 -29.10 -7.21 13.70
C LYS A 1098 -28.99 -8.58 13.04
N ASP A 1099 -28.20 -9.46 13.61
CA ASP A 1099 -27.80 -10.74 13.00
C ASP A 1099 -28.52 -11.95 13.64
N LEU A 1100 -29.56 -11.70 14.47
CA LEU A 1100 -30.34 -12.74 15.13
C LEU A 1100 -31.13 -13.61 14.13
N ALA A 1101 -30.83 -14.92 14.11
CA ALA A 1101 -31.36 -15.84 13.11
C ALA A 1101 -32.71 -16.49 13.46
N ARG A 1102 -33.03 -16.75 14.74
CA ARG A 1102 -34.26 -17.50 15.10
C ARG A 1102 -35.26 -16.65 15.89
N ALA A 1103 -36.53 -16.69 15.49
CA ALA A 1103 -37.61 -15.96 16.19
C ALA A 1103 -37.73 -16.40 17.66
N ARG A 1104 -37.66 -17.71 17.93
CA ARG A 1104 -37.68 -18.27 19.29
C ARG A 1104 -36.63 -17.66 20.23
N ASP A 1105 -35.44 -17.33 19.72
CA ASP A 1105 -34.36 -16.74 20.51
C ASP A 1105 -34.68 -15.28 20.84
N ILE A 1106 -35.30 -14.55 19.90
CA ILE A 1106 -35.79 -13.18 20.15
C ILE A 1106 -36.89 -13.18 21.23
N ALA A 1107 -37.80 -14.15 21.22
CA ALA A 1107 -38.78 -14.30 22.29
C ALA A 1107 -38.11 -14.65 23.63
N LYS A 1108 -37.10 -15.53 23.67
CA LYS A 1108 -36.32 -15.77 24.88
C LYS A 1108 -35.64 -14.50 25.41
N ILE A 1109 -35.03 -13.71 24.51
CA ILE A 1109 -34.39 -12.42 24.86
C ILE A 1109 -35.41 -11.45 25.44
N ARG A 1110 -36.58 -11.33 24.82
CA ARG A 1110 -37.68 -10.50 25.31
C ARG A 1110 -38.16 -10.94 26.68
N ASN A 1111 -38.34 -12.25 26.84
CA ASN A 1111 -38.83 -12.82 28.07
C ASN A 1111 -37.89 -12.50 29.23
N HIS A 1112 -36.60 -12.80 29.03
CA HIS A 1112 -35.55 -12.54 30.01
C HIS A 1112 -35.40 -11.05 30.35
N LEU A 1113 -35.59 -10.17 29.37
CA LEU A 1113 -35.48 -8.73 29.54
C LEU A 1113 -36.62 -8.17 30.41
N GLU A 1114 -37.85 -8.62 30.22
CA GLU A 1114 -38.99 -8.29 31.08
C GLU A 1114 -38.81 -8.86 32.50
N ASP A 1115 -38.31 -10.09 32.62
CA ASP A 1115 -38.03 -10.72 33.93
C ASP A 1115 -36.95 -9.93 34.67
N CYS A 1116 -35.84 -9.60 34.01
CA CYS A 1116 -34.77 -8.82 34.61
C CYS A 1116 -35.25 -7.42 35.03
N LEU A 1117 -36.13 -6.75 34.27
CA LEU A 1117 -36.70 -5.47 34.69
C LEU A 1117 -37.55 -5.61 35.95
N LYS A 1118 -38.38 -6.66 36.01
CA LYS A 1118 -39.23 -6.96 37.17
C LYS A 1118 -38.40 -7.30 38.40
N ASP A 1119 -37.41 -8.18 38.26
CA ASP A 1119 -36.55 -8.65 39.35
C ASP A 1119 -35.66 -7.53 39.91
N ASN A 1120 -35.19 -6.63 39.04
CA ASN A 1120 -34.43 -5.45 39.46
C ASN A 1120 -35.34 -4.27 39.89
N GLY A 1121 -36.66 -4.40 39.82
CA GLY A 1121 -37.61 -3.34 40.19
C GLY A 1121 -37.43 -2.04 39.39
N LEU A 1122 -37.02 -2.15 38.11
CA LEU A 1122 -36.80 -1.01 37.22
C LEU A 1122 -37.98 -0.85 36.26
N THR A 1123 -38.52 0.35 36.13
CA THR A 1123 -39.61 0.67 35.19
C THR A 1123 -39.09 1.49 34.01
N VAL A 1124 -39.40 1.06 32.80
CA VAL A 1124 -39.01 1.76 31.56
C VAL A 1124 -39.86 3.01 31.39
N GLU A 1125 -39.22 4.17 31.22
CA GLU A 1125 -39.90 5.44 31.00
C GLU A 1125 -39.66 5.91 29.55
N GLU A 1126 -40.63 5.66 28.66
CA GLU A 1126 -40.49 5.88 27.20
C GLU A 1126 -40.13 7.32 26.79
N ASN A 1127 -40.42 8.29 27.66
CA ASN A 1127 -40.20 9.72 27.39
C ASN A 1127 -38.86 10.25 27.93
N LYS A 1128 -38.08 9.43 28.65
CA LYS A 1128 -36.78 9.85 29.20
C LYS A 1128 -35.63 9.45 28.28
N LYS A 1129 -34.66 10.36 28.14
CA LYS A 1129 -33.46 10.15 27.30
C LYS A 1129 -32.61 8.97 27.77
N GLU A 1130 -32.64 8.68 29.06
CA GLU A 1130 -31.89 7.63 29.76
C GLU A 1130 -32.18 6.23 29.16
N TRP A 1131 -33.44 5.99 28.77
CA TRP A 1131 -33.91 4.72 28.20
C TRP A 1131 -33.78 4.62 26.68
N GLU A 1132 -33.28 5.66 26.00
CA GLU A 1132 -33.20 5.70 24.52
C GLU A 1132 -32.41 4.51 23.94
N HIS A 1133 -31.32 4.10 24.60
CA HIS A 1133 -30.49 2.98 24.15
C HIS A 1133 -31.20 1.63 24.28
N TYR A 1134 -31.95 1.43 25.35
CA TYR A 1134 -32.80 0.26 25.56
C TYR A 1134 -33.93 0.20 24.52
N ILE A 1135 -34.63 1.32 24.27
CA ILE A 1135 -35.71 1.39 23.27
C ILE A 1135 -35.17 1.10 21.87
N ASN A 1136 -33.99 1.63 21.52
CA ASN A 1136 -33.35 1.37 20.25
C ASN A 1136 -32.90 -0.10 20.09
N TYR A 1137 -32.46 -0.75 21.17
CA TYR A 1137 -32.14 -2.17 21.17
C TYR A 1137 -33.38 -3.02 20.88
N ILE A 1138 -34.49 -2.75 21.58
CA ILE A 1138 -35.80 -3.34 21.35
C ILE A 1138 -36.25 -3.18 19.89
N LYS A 1139 -36.17 -1.97 19.37
CA LYS A 1139 -36.52 -1.69 17.98
C LYS A 1139 -35.67 -2.50 17.00
N THR A 1140 -34.38 -2.67 17.31
CA THR A 1140 -33.45 -3.43 16.46
C THR A 1140 -33.85 -4.90 16.39
N ILE A 1141 -34.20 -5.52 17.51
CA ILE A 1141 -34.64 -6.93 17.53
C ILE A 1141 -36.06 -7.11 16.95
N ASP A 1142 -36.96 -6.13 17.11
CA ASP A 1142 -38.30 -6.16 16.51
C ASP A 1142 -38.26 -6.01 14.98
N ASP A 1143 -37.36 -5.17 14.47
CA ASP A 1143 -37.18 -5.02 13.03
C ASP A 1143 -36.69 -6.34 12.39
N VAL A 1144 -36.01 -7.22 13.14
CA VAL A 1144 -35.66 -8.58 12.69
C VAL A 1144 -36.90 -9.48 12.61
N LEU A 1145 -37.83 -9.40 13.58
CA LEU A 1145 -39.10 -10.14 13.55
C LEU A 1145 -40.00 -9.66 12.40
N LYS A 1146 -40.13 -8.35 12.21
CA LYS A 1146 -40.92 -7.75 11.12
C LYS A 1146 -40.45 -8.20 9.75
N LYS A 1147 -39.13 -8.28 9.52
CA LYS A 1147 -38.56 -8.82 8.28
C LYS A 1147 -38.96 -10.29 8.02
N LYS A 1148 -39.30 -11.04 9.07
CA LYS A 1148 -39.75 -12.44 9.01
C LYS A 1148 -41.28 -12.56 9.02
N GLY A 1149 -42.02 -11.45 8.96
CA GLY A 1149 -43.49 -11.45 8.96
C GLY A 1149 -44.13 -11.65 10.34
N LEU A 1150 -43.34 -11.63 11.42
CA LEU A 1150 -43.79 -11.91 12.78
C LEU A 1150 -43.79 -10.62 13.64
N ARG A 1151 -44.70 -10.56 14.60
CA ARG A 1151 -44.74 -9.52 15.64
C ARG A 1151 -44.72 -10.19 17.02
N TYR A 1152 -43.91 -9.65 17.94
CA TYR A 1152 -43.95 -10.07 19.35
C TYR A 1152 -45.18 -9.48 20.05
N ASP A 1153 -45.93 -10.33 20.73
CA ASP A 1153 -47.10 -9.97 21.52
C ASP A 1153 -46.84 -10.18 23.01
N SER A 1154 -46.69 -9.08 23.75
CA SER A 1154 -46.47 -9.09 25.20
C SER A 1154 -47.73 -9.49 25.98
N THR A 1155 -48.92 -9.42 25.39
CA THR A 1155 -50.19 -9.73 26.07
C THR A 1155 -50.36 -11.23 26.29
N LYS A 1156 -49.88 -12.07 25.36
CA LYS A 1156 -49.85 -13.54 25.51
C LYS A 1156 -49.04 -13.99 26.71
N ARG A 1157 -47.96 -13.27 27.05
CA ARG A 1157 -47.17 -13.53 28.25
C ARG A 1157 -47.78 -12.94 29.52
N ALA A 1158 -48.38 -11.75 29.43
CA ALA A 1158 -49.10 -11.15 30.56
C ALA A 1158 -50.23 -12.05 31.08
N ASN A 1159 -50.81 -12.88 30.21
CA ASN A 1159 -51.89 -13.82 30.54
C ASN A 1159 -51.39 -15.14 31.16
N ASN A 1160 -50.13 -15.54 30.94
CA ASN A 1160 -49.52 -16.71 31.59
C ASN A 1160 -47.98 -16.59 31.59
N ALA A 1161 -47.38 -16.55 32.78
CA ALA A 1161 -45.93 -16.44 32.96
C ALA A 1161 -45.14 -17.68 32.47
N GLU A 1162 -45.79 -18.84 32.36
CA GLU A 1162 -45.19 -20.10 31.88
C GLU A 1162 -45.32 -20.29 30.37
N THR A 1163 -45.80 -19.28 29.63
CA THR A 1163 -46.00 -19.40 28.17
C THR A 1163 -44.66 -19.66 27.45
N PRO A 1164 -44.53 -20.77 26.69
CA PRO A 1164 -43.32 -21.07 25.95
C PRO A 1164 -43.01 -19.97 24.92
N ALA A 1165 -41.72 -19.61 24.77
CA ALA A 1165 -41.26 -18.55 23.87
C ALA A 1165 -41.73 -18.71 22.40
N ALA A 1166 -42.14 -19.91 21.97
CA ALA A 1166 -42.67 -20.17 20.64
C ALA A 1166 -44.09 -19.62 20.40
N HIS A 1167 -44.87 -19.37 21.46
CA HIS A 1167 -46.28 -18.93 21.37
C HIS A 1167 -46.49 -17.42 21.54
N ALA A 1168 -45.41 -16.63 21.60
CA ALA A 1168 -45.45 -15.18 21.82
C ALA A 1168 -45.51 -14.34 20.54
N PHE A 1169 -45.86 -14.94 19.38
CA PHE A 1169 -45.89 -14.26 18.09
C PHE A 1169 -47.29 -14.17 17.47
N ASP A 1170 -47.52 -13.11 16.71
CA ASP A 1170 -48.65 -12.93 15.78
C ASP A 1170 -48.14 -12.75 14.34
N ASP A 1171 -48.93 -13.23 13.37
CA ASP A 1171 -48.68 -12.98 11.94
C ASP A 1171 -49.16 -11.58 11.54
N ILE A 1172 -48.36 -10.84 10.76
CA ILE A 1172 -48.67 -9.45 10.37
C ILE A 1172 -49.89 -9.34 9.42
N MET A 1173 -50.45 -10.46 8.93
CA MET A 1173 -51.51 -10.47 7.90
C MET A 1173 -52.96 -10.33 8.38
N GLU A 1174 -53.24 -10.25 9.68
CA GLU A 1174 -54.63 -10.15 10.16
C GLU A 1174 -55.25 -8.74 10.13
N ASP A 1175 -54.51 -7.69 9.74
CA ASP A 1175 -54.97 -6.28 9.89
C ASP A 1175 -55.07 -5.48 8.57
N LEU A 1176 -55.52 -6.10 7.48
CA LEU A 1176 -55.99 -5.41 6.27
C LEU A 1176 -57.41 -5.82 5.93
N GLY A 1177 -58.35 -5.25 6.68
CA GLY A 1177 -59.76 -5.24 6.30
C GLY A 1177 -60.02 -4.31 5.12
N ASP A 1178 -60.79 -4.85 4.17
CA ASP A 1178 -61.60 -4.12 3.18
C ASP A 1178 -60.88 -3.44 2.01
N LEU A 1179 -60.64 -4.20 0.94
CA LEU A 1179 -60.75 -3.73 -0.45
C LEU A 1179 -61.01 -4.94 -1.36
N GLY A 1180 -62.18 -4.91 -2.01
CA GLY A 1180 -62.71 -5.99 -2.83
C GLY A 1180 -61.91 -6.32 -4.09
N ASP A 1181 -61.89 -7.63 -4.35
CA ASP A 1181 -61.96 -8.34 -5.63
C ASP A 1181 -61.17 -7.78 -6.83
N LEU A 1182 -60.09 -8.50 -7.23
CA LEU A 1182 -59.83 -8.92 -8.62
C LEU A 1182 -58.63 -9.91 -8.67
N SER A 1183 -58.99 -11.19 -8.81
CA SER A 1183 -58.27 -12.38 -9.29
C SER A 1183 -56.78 -12.33 -9.68
N GLY A 1184 -55.99 -13.28 -9.13
CA GLY A 1184 -54.68 -13.68 -9.66
C GLY A 1184 -54.04 -14.86 -8.91
N ASN A 1185 -54.40 -16.08 -9.31
CA ASN A 1185 -53.94 -17.41 -8.85
C ASN A 1185 -52.47 -17.54 -8.40
N VAL A 1186 -52.21 -17.82 -7.10
CA VAL A 1186 -51.08 -18.66 -6.63
C VAL A 1186 -51.52 -19.42 -5.36
N ASN A 1187 -51.48 -20.75 -5.42
CA ASN A 1187 -51.79 -21.68 -4.33
C ASN A 1187 -51.00 -21.38 -3.04
N LYS A 1188 -51.70 -21.05 -1.94
CA LYS A 1188 -51.18 -21.17 -0.57
C LYS A 1188 -51.85 -22.37 0.11
N ARG A 1189 -51.06 -23.39 0.47
CA ARG A 1189 -51.44 -24.34 1.53
C ARG A 1189 -51.00 -23.76 2.89
N PRO A 1190 -51.78 -23.97 3.97
CA PRO A 1190 -51.44 -23.50 5.30
C PRO A 1190 -50.32 -24.38 5.89
N LEU A 1191 -49.39 -23.76 6.61
CA LEU A 1191 -48.43 -24.48 7.46
C LEU A 1191 -49.17 -25.01 8.68
N GLY A 1192 -49.70 -26.23 8.54
CA GLY A 1192 -50.17 -27.04 9.64
C GLY A 1192 -49.02 -27.77 10.33
N GLU A 1193 -49.18 -27.94 11.63
CA GLU A 1193 -48.43 -28.77 12.56
C GLU A 1193 -47.97 -30.11 11.98
N THR A 1194 -46.65 -30.30 11.89
CA THR A 1194 -45.87 -31.57 11.97
C THR A 1194 -44.43 -31.17 11.65
N GLU A 1195 -43.48 -31.18 12.58
CA GLU A 1195 -42.86 -32.39 13.12
C GLU A 1195 -42.48 -32.20 14.61
N MET A 1196 -43.17 -32.93 15.48
CA MET A 1196 -42.58 -33.49 16.69
C MET A 1196 -42.66 -35.01 16.54
N ASP A 1197 -41.56 -35.69 16.82
CA ASP A 1197 -41.42 -36.98 17.51
C ASP A 1197 -39.90 -37.15 17.71
N ILE A 1198 -39.34 -36.87 18.90
CA ILE A 1198 -39.22 -37.76 20.08
C ILE A 1198 -38.74 -39.16 19.71
N ASP A 1199 -37.53 -39.51 20.16
CA ASP A 1199 -37.19 -40.86 20.59
C ASP A 1199 -36.23 -40.78 21.79
N GLU A 1200 -36.77 -41.12 22.97
CA GLU A 1200 -36.03 -41.42 24.20
C GLU A 1200 -35.77 -42.93 24.31
N GLU A 1201 -34.53 -43.26 24.70
CA GLU A 1201 -34.05 -44.46 25.43
C GLU A 1201 -34.30 -45.90 24.93
N GLY A 1202 -33.22 -46.71 24.91
CA GLY A 1202 -33.35 -48.16 25.17
C GLY A 1202 -32.35 -49.15 24.55
N THR A 1203 -31.15 -49.26 25.13
CA THR A 1203 -30.38 -50.51 25.32
C THR A 1203 -29.77 -51.34 24.17
N THR A 1204 -28.43 -51.39 24.24
CA THR A 1204 -27.52 -52.58 24.18
C THR A 1204 -27.00 -53.16 22.85
N LYS A 1205 -25.65 -53.19 22.83
CA LYS A 1205 -24.70 -54.19 22.33
C LYS A 1205 -23.97 -53.95 21.00
N ARG A 1206 -22.67 -53.66 21.21
CA ARG A 1206 -21.47 -54.24 20.58
C ARG A 1206 -21.23 -53.91 19.10
N SER A 1207 -20.17 -53.15 18.84
CA SER A 1207 -18.83 -53.69 18.55
C SER A 1207 -17.97 -52.72 17.73
N ARG A 1208 -16.81 -52.30 18.29
CA ARG A 1208 -15.47 -52.11 17.64
C ARG A 1208 -15.39 -51.12 16.44
N ASN A 1209 -14.50 -50.14 16.36
CA ASN A 1209 -13.23 -49.82 17.03
C ASN A 1209 -12.99 -48.30 16.90
N LEU A 1210 -12.58 -47.64 17.97
CA LEU A 1210 -11.35 -46.83 18.11
C LEU A 1210 -11.26 -46.36 19.57
#